data_AF-A0A520X1M9-F1
#
_entry.id   AF-A0A520X1M9-F1
#
_cell.length_a   1.000
_cell.length_b   1.000
_cell.length_c   1.000
_cell.angle_alpha   90.00
_cell.angle_beta   90.00
_cell.angle_gamma   90.00
#
_symmetry.space_group_name_H-M   'P 1'
#
loop_
_entity.id
_entity.type
_entity.pdbx_description
1 polymer ?
#
loop_
_entity_poly.entity_id
_entity_poly.type
_entity_poly.pdbx_seq_one_letter_code
_entity_poly.pdbx_strand_id
1 'polypeptide(L)'
;MMNRFGRFKASAWSFLVVTIFAFALSGCEGSDGSDGATGVAGPPGPAGPPGPAGPPGVPDNVTAAIEASKAESCGTCHDGVGGGHQAIYTAYEDASAFELIFDSFTSVNNGGVFDVTLEFTILKDGVPFTDFDSLDQKRFFVDRYDATDGKFYEAFQSLGSVVMGAAGEYTATRTGLTYDPTVSGQVYGYIAQGVLFTHEGPSSELPAGSHVHLYDDVANAGMAFGDADPADPDSYVSAANAEGCENCHGAPYMKHGYRAAQVPGLPDFAACKVCHNDDGNGGHTEWQYMVDEPFNWATGVAETADYSYLRTVMNDTHMSHAMEFPYPMSMSNCNTCHEGKLTQVLDDAVFTAETCKSCHAVQGIDAWPEDAGATLEGLYAQPHRAPPMEFLWTKAGVDTFHSIDLNCQACHGTAGFSSLTDYHSGYDDHIYDATGTKFADTYTVSIDNVSVAGDLVTVEFSSSDPAIVPEVLLSFYGWDTRNFIVGSHERDANVTGCAGRRPGCNMEYVPESSGGGANPLFTEDALSVPGAWIVTADLSAWQLTKTDLMPDLITNGVVSKMEVSIAPELELGGEDVVLEAVSDTFDLSTNTFVADYFSGANATVDLDKCNVCHDSLASTFHDGSGRGGDGIQVCKACHTTTFPGSHIELASRAIDSYVHAIHSFQPFDLDDVAAADDPVFDARNEQHINHTFPNFTIRNCEACHNPGTYDVPDQSKSMPGVLRASWDIADRNIGTIPEYVTGPASRACGGCHRADLINPDLAGDLASFNAHTEAFGTLEANDDDDMILFGIIDKIMGMF
;
A
#
# COMPACT_ATOMS: atom_id res chain seq x y z
N MET A 1 -14.24 23.73 41.80
CA MET A 1 -15.43 24.07 42.60
C MET A 1 -16.30 22.82 42.78
N MET A 2 -16.47 22.40 44.04
CA MET A 2 -17.61 21.69 44.66
C MET A 2 -18.37 20.55 43.93
N ASN A 3 -18.10 19.32 44.42
CA ASN A 3 -19.05 18.34 45.01
C ASN A 3 -20.37 18.00 44.30
N ARG A 4 -20.65 16.70 44.07
CA ARG A 4 -21.50 15.87 44.97
C ARG A 4 -21.57 14.37 44.61
N PHE A 5 -21.61 13.58 45.69
CA PHE A 5 -21.73 12.13 45.87
C PHE A 5 -23.09 11.51 45.48
N GLY A 6 -23.10 10.18 45.27
CA GLY A 6 -24.27 9.33 45.55
C GLY A 6 -24.16 7.84 45.18
N ARG A 7 -23.74 6.99 46.12
CA ARG A 7 -23.73 5.50 46.08
C ARG A 7 -25.14 4.90 46.27
N PHE A 8 -25.42 3.71 45.72
CA PHE A 8 -26.29 2.71 46.36
C PHE A 8 -25.89 1.26 45.96
N LYS A 9 -25.84 0.36 46.97
CA LYS A 9 -25.66 -1.10 46.87
C LYS A 9 -26.78 -1.82 47.65
N ALA A 10 -27.22 -2.95 47.09
CA ALA A 10 -27.60 -4.24 47.70
C ALA A 10 -28.97 -4.49 48.40
N SER A 11 -29.38 -5.79 48.31
CA SER A 11 -30.37 -6.58 49.09
C SER A 11 -31.68 -6.92 48.33
N ALA A 12 -32.29 -8.13 48.28
CA ALA A 12 -32.17 -9.39 49.03
C ALA A 12 -32.92 -10.60 48.35
N TRP A 13 -32.41 -11.83 48.57
CA TRP A 13 -33.05 -13.09 49.05
C TRP A 13 -34.18 -13.86 48.31
N SER A 14 -33.80 -15.07 47.83
CA SER A 14 -34.25 -16.46 48.12
C SER A 14 -35.73 -16.90 48.20
N PHE A 15 -36.06 -18.01 47.49
CA PHE A 15 -36.88 -19.15 47.99
C PHE A 15 -36.61 -20.46 47.20
N LEU A 16 -36.57 -21.59 47.92
CA LEU A 16 -36.37 -22.98 47.50
C LEU A 16 -37.50 -23.84 48.09
N VAL A 17 -38.13 -24.75 47.31
CA VAL A 17 -38.80 -25.99 47.80
C VAL A 17 -38.84 -27.07 46.70
N VAL A 18 -38.52 -28.31 47.14
CA VAL A 18 -38.37 -29.61 46.47
C VAL A 18 -39.67 -30.44 46.47
N THR A 19 -39.96 -31.29 45.47
CA THR A 19 -40.50 -32.67 45.69
C THR A 19 -40.40 -33.63 44.48
N ILE A 20 -40.21 -34.91 44.81
CA ILE A 20 -39.90 -36.15 44.04
C ILE A 20 -41.19 -36.95 43.69
N PHE A 21 -41.24 -37.75 42.61
CA PHE A 21 -41.60 -39.20 42.61
C PHE A 21 -41.56 -39.91 41.24
N ALA A 22 -41.18 -41.19 41.28
CA ALA A 22 -40.91 -42.12 40.17
C ALA A 22 -42.08 -43.06 39.81
N PHE A 23 -41.98 -43.75 38.66
CA PHE A 23 -42.75 -44.96 38.31
C PHE A 23 -41.92 -45.96 37.48
N ALA A 24 -42.18 -47.25 37.66
CA ALA A 24 -41.45 -48.42 37.13
C ALA A 24 -42.36 -49.39 36.33
N LEU A 25 -41.75 -50.41 35.68
CA LEU A 25 -42.18 -51.78 35.25
C LEU A 25 -41.70 -52.10 33.80
N SER A 26 -41.28 -53.30 33.32
CA SER A 26 -41.05 -54.68 33.86
C SER A 26 -40.54 -55.66 32.75
N GLY A 27 -39.92 -56.81 33.13
CA GLY A 27 -39.86 -58.10 32.39
C GLY A 27 -38.46 -58.50 31.85
N CYS A 28 -37.88 -59.72 31.93
CA CYS A 28 -38.35 -61.09 32.21
C CYS A 28 -37.19 -62.01 32.72
N GLU A 29 -37.55 -63.16 33.30
CA GLU A 29 -36.71 -64.17 34.00
C GLU A 29 -35.99 -65.20 33.09
N GLY A 30 -34.93 -65.82 33.60
CA GLY A 30 -34.31 -67.05 33.08
C GLY A 30 -33.36 -67.72 34.11
N SER A 31 -33.56 -69.00 34.37
CA SER A 31 -33.11 -69.80 35.53
C SER A 31 -31.79 -70.57 35.38
N ASP A 32 -31.07 -70.69 36.50
CA ASP A 32 -30.29 -71.80 37.09
C ASP A 32 -29.43 -72.73 36.21
N GLY A 33 -28.11 -72.66 36.43
CA GLY A 33 -27.13 -73.71 36.11
C GLY A 33 -25.96 -73.68 37.08
N SER A 34 -25.78 -74.76 37.85
CA SER A 34 -24.85 -74.94 38.97
C SER A 34 -23.36 -74.91 38.60
N ASP A 35 -22.56 -74.34 39.51
CA ASP A 35 -21.11 -74.17 39.46
C ASP A 35 -20.31 -75.47 39.30
N GLY A 36 -19.41 -75.50 38.31
CA GLY A 36 -18.23 -76.37 38.30
C GLY A 36 -17.04 -75.61 38.88
N ALA A 37 -16.28 -76.25 39.78
CA ALA A 37 -15.15 -75.62 40.47
C ALA A 37 -14.02 -75.17 39.50
N THR A 38 -13.72 -73.88 39.50
CA THR A 38 -12.60 -73.27 38.77
C THR A 38 -11.26 -73.59 39.45
N GLY A 39 -10.27 -74.03 38.67
CA GLY A 39 -8.91 -74.26 39.14
C GLY A 39 -8.21 -72.99 39.62
N VAL A 40 -7.23 -73.14 40.52
CA VAL A 40 -6.43 -72.04 41.07
C VAL A 40 -5.79 -71.20 39.95
N ALA A 41 -6.05 -69.90 39.97
CA ALA A 41 -5.46 -68.91 39.07
C ALA A 41 -3.94 -68.79 39.31
N GLY A 42 -3.17 -68.76 38.22
CA GLY A 42 -1.74 -68.46 38.28
C GLY A 42 -1.47 -67.02 38.75
N PRO A 43 -0.27 -66.72 39.26
CA PRO A 43 0.08 -65.38 39.70
C PRO A 43 -0.06 -64.36 38.55
N PRO A 44 -0.62 -63.17 38.80
CA PRO A 44 -0.72 -62.10 37.80
C PRO A 44 0.65 -61.75 37.23
N GLY A 45 0.74 -61.58 35.91
CA GLY A 45 1.93 -61.01 35.27
C GLY A 45 2.16 -59.56 35.75
N PRO A 46 3.41 -59.06 35.67
CA PRO A 46 3.70 -57.67 35.99
C PRO A 46 2.85 -56.73 35.13
N ALA A 47 2.33 -55.67 35.74
CA ALA A 47 1.58 -54.63 35.03
C ALA A 47 2.46 -54.05 33.91
N GLY A 48 1.88 -53.91 32.71
CA GLY A 48 2.55 -53.19 31.62
C GLY A 48 2.83 -51.73 32.01
N PRO A 49 3.79 -51.07 31.35
CA PRO A 49 4.00 -49.64 31.55
C PRO A 49 2.68 -48.89 31.31
N PRO A 50 2.36 -47.85 32.11
CA PRO A 50 1.21 -46.98 31.84
C PRO A 50 1.26 -46.52 30.38
N GLY A 51 0.12 -46.54 29.70
CA GLY A 51 0.01 -45.88 28.40
C GLY A 51 0.37 -44.40 28.52
N PRO A 52 0.79 -43.74 27.42
CA PRO A 52 0.99 -42.30 27.41
C PRO A 52 -0.27 -41.60 27.96
N ALA A 53 -0.09 -40.56 28.77
CA ALA A 53 -1.20 -39.75 29.22
C ALA A 53 -1.97 -39.23 28.00
N GLY A 54 -3.31 -39.24 28.06
CA GLY A 54 -4.11 -38.60 27.02
C GLY A 54 -3.79 -37.10 26.93
N PRO A 55 -4.11 -36.44 25.80
CA PRO A 55 -3.93 -35.00 25.68
C PRO A 55 -4.61 -34.27 26.85
N PRO A 56 -4.01 -33.20 27.39
CA PRO A 56 -4.70 -32.31 28.33
C PRO A 56 -6.06 -31.88 27.75
N GLY A 57 -7.09 -31.76 28.59
CA GLY A 57 -8.35 -31.16 28.15
C GLY A 57 -8.14 -29.70 27.74
N VAL A 58 -8.91 -29.23 26.75
CA VAL A 58 -8.92 -27.81 26.35
C VAL A 58 -9.25 -26.95 27.58
N PRO A 59 -8.47 -25.89 27.87
CA PRO A 59 -8.76 -25.01 29.00
C PRO A 59 -10.18 -24.43 28.96
N ASP A 60 -10.79 -24.20 30.13
CA ASP A 60 -12.17 -23.71 30.23
C ASP A 60 -12.35 -22.33 29.57
N ASN A 61 -11.33 -21.46 29.61
CA ASN A 61 -11.35 -20.14 28.99
C ASN A 61 -11.28 -20.22 27.45
N VAL A 62 -10.49 -21.14 26.89
CA VAL A 62 -10.48 -21.42 25.43
C VAL A 62 -11.86 -21.90 24.97
N THR A 63 -12.44 -22.84 25.70
CA THR A 63 -13.78 -23.35 25.38
C THR A 63 -14.83 -22.24 25.42
N ALA A 64 -14.78 -21.37 26.44
CA ALA A 64 -15.71 -20.25 26.56
C ALA A 64 -15.57 -19.25 25.40
N ALA A 65 -14.35 -18.90 24.99
CA ALA A 65 -14.10 -18.01 23.85
C ALA A 65 -14.63 -18.61 22.53
N ILE A 66 -14.33 -19.89 22.29
CA ILE A 66 -14.87 -20.62 21.13
C ILE A 66 -16.40 -20.62 21.17
N GLU A 67 -17.03 -20.94 22.29
CA GLU A 67 -18.49 -20.94 22.43
C GLU A 67 -19.13 -19.55 22.24
N ALA A 68 -18.44 -18.47 22.65
CA ALA A 68 -18.90 -17.09 22.52
C ALA A 68 -18.82 -16.53 21.08
N SER A 69 -17.86 -17.00 20.28
CA SER A 69 -17.67 -16.57 18.89
C SER A 69 -18.91 -16.80 18.00
N LYS A 70 -19.08 -15.95 16.99
CA LYS A 70 -20.25 -15.93 16.09
C LYS A 70 -19.84 -15.50 14.68
N ALA A 71 -20.52 -16.03 13.67
CA ALA A 71 -20.35 -15.56 12.30
C ALA A 71 -20.74 -14.07 12.25
N GLU A 72 -19.97 -13.27 11.53
CA GLU A 72 -20.25 -11.84 11.42
C GLU A 72 -21.44 -11.57 10.52
N SER A 73 -22.15 -10.49 10.85
CA SER A 73 -23.35 -10.04 10.14
C SER A 73 -23.20 -8.65 9.55
N CYS A 74 -21.96 -8.16 9.40
CA CYS A 74 -21.66 -6.82 8.90
C CYS A 74 -22.33 -6.53 7.56
N GLY A 75 -22.28 -7.48 6.61
CA GLY A 75 -22.93 -7.37 5.29
C GLY A 75 -24.46 -7.26 5.35
N THR A 76 -25.11 -7.53 6.49
CA THR A 76 -26.57 -7.28 6.62
C THR A 76 -26.89 -5.79 6.70
N CYS A 77 -26.01 -5.00 7.30
CA CYS A 77 -26.20 -3.56 7.53
C CYS A 77 -25.35 -2.70 6.60
N HIS A 78 -24.21 -3.24 6.15
CA HIS A 78 -23.22 -2.56 5.32
C HIS A 78 -23.15 -3.15 3.90
N ASP A 79 -24.22 -3.78 3.40
CA ASP A 79 -24.31 -4.19 2.00
C ASP A 79 -24.12 -2.99 1.06
N GLY A 80 -23.26 -3.12 0.05
CA GLY A 80 -23.00 -2.10 -0.96
C GLY A 80 -22.14 -0.92 -0.50
N VAL A 81 -21.59 -0.92 0.72
CA VAL A 81 -20.81 0.24 1.21
C VAL A 81 -19.53 0.46 0.44
N GLY A 82 -18.87 -0.61 -0.01
CA GLY A 82 -17.72 -0.51 -0.90
C GLY A 82 -18.11 0.19 -2.21
N GLY A 83 -19.27 -0.17 -2.76
CA GLY A 83 -19.88 0.52 -3.91
C GLY A 83 -20.13 2.01 -3.64
N GLY A 84 -20.58 2.35 -2.44
CA GLY A 84 -20.76 3.72 -1.99
C GLY A 84 -19.45 4.52 -1.90
N HIS A 85 -18.36 3.91 -1.42
CA HIS A 85 -17.04 4.53 -1.41
C HIS A 85 -16.55 4.80 -2.82
N GLN A 86 -16.58 3.79 -3.69
CA GLN A 86 -16.17 3.95 -5.09
C GLN A 86 -16.99 5.03 -5.80
N ALA A 87 -18.31 5.07 -5.59
CA ALA A 87 -19.17 6.06 -6.22
C ALA A 87 -18.80 7.52 -5.87
N ILE A 88 -18.23 7.77 -4.69
CA ILE A 88 -17.74 9.10 -4.32
C ILE A 88 -16.53 9.49 -5.19
N TYR A 89 -15.61 8.54 -5.43
CA TYR A 89 -14.47 8.79 -6.29
C TYR A 89 -14.87 8.88 -7.77
N THR A 90 -15.78 8.03 -8.24
CA THR A 90 -16.31 8.11 -9.60
C THR A 90 -16.96 9.47 -9.88
N ALA A 91 -17.63 10.08 -8.89
CA ALA A 91 -18.16 11.44 -9.05
C ALA A 91 -17.09 12.50 -9.34
N TYR A 92 -15.86 12.30 -8.85
CA TYR A 92 -14.72 13.16 -9.15
C TYR A 92 -14.13 12.91 -10.56
N GLU A 93 -14.10 11.64 -11.01
CA GLU A 93 -13.62 11.27 -12.34
C GLU A 93 -14.65 11.53 -13.46
N ASP A 94 -15.93 11.55 -13.12
CA ASP A 94 -17.03 11.73 -14.05
C ASP A 94 -16.90 13.06 -14.81
N ALA A 95 -17.44 13.07 -16.03
CA ALA A 95 -17.48 14.28 -16.83
C ALA A 95 -18.27 15.36 -16.08
N SER A 96 -17.62 16.48 -15.77
CA SER A 96 -18.26 17.59 -15.07
C SER A 96 -19.51 18.06 -15.80
N ALA A 97 -20.55 18.42 -15.03
CA ALA A 97 -21.71 19.11 -15.56
C ALA A 97 -21.37 20.53 -16.03
N PHE A 98 -20.25 21.10 -15.59
CA PHE A 98 -19.78 22.41 -16.05
C PHE A 98 -19.05 22.32 -17.39
N GLU A 99 -19.33 23.31 -18.23
CA GLU A 99 -18.52 23.66 -19.38
C GLU A 99 -18.00 25.08 -19.18
N LEU A 100 -16.68 25.25 -19.25
CA LEU A 100 -16.02 26.55 -19.24
C LEU A 100 -15.42 26.80 -20.62
N ILE A 101 -15.90 27.83 -21.30
CA ILE A 101 -15.50 28.14 -22.67
C ILE A 101 -14.89 29.53 -22.68
N PHE A 102 -13.66 29.67 -23.15
CA PHE A 102 -13.10 30.98 -23.43
C PHE A 102 -13.55 31.42 -24.83
N ASP A 103 -14.27 32.54 -24.91
CA ASP A 103 -14.86 33.03 -26.15
C ASP A 103 -13.90 33.94 -26.90
N SER A 104 -13.23 34.84 -26.17
CA SER A 104 -12.19 35.70 -26.73
C SER A 104 -11.29 36.28 -25.66
N PHE A 105 -10.06 36.62 -26.06
CA PHE A 105 -9.11 37.34 -25.23
C PHE A 105 -8.55 38.54 -26.01
N THR A 106 -8.52 39.71 -25.38
CA THR A 106 -8.03 40.95 -25.99
C THR A 106 -7.03 41.66 -25.09
N SER A 107 -6.05 42.30 -25.72
CA SER A 107 -5.00 43.09 -25.07
C SER A 107 -4.91 44.46 -25.74
N VAL A 108 -4.97 45.53 -24.95
CA VAL A 108 -4.97 46.92 -25.44
C VAL A 108 -3.84 47.70 -24.79
N ASN A 109 -2.93 48.23 -25.59
CA ASN A 109 -1.87 49.11 -25.09
C ASN A 109 -2.45 50.45 -24.61
N ASN A 110 -2.26 50.74 -23.32
CA ASN A 110 -2.70 51.94 -22.64
C ASN A 110 -1.50 52.75 -22.09
N GLY A 111 -0.61 53.15 -22.99
CA GLY A 111 0.53 54.00 -22.64
C GLY A 111 1.76 53.25 -22.14
N GLY A 112 2.05 52.08 -22.72
CA GLY A 112 3.21 51.24 -22.39
C GLY A 112 2.92 50.17 -21.35
N VAL A 113 1.69 50.12 -20.84
CA VAL A 113 1.11 48.99 -20.12
C VAL A 113 -0.07 48.45 -20.92
N PHE A 114 -0.53 47.24 -20.61
CA PHE A 114 -1.58 46.56 -21.35
C PHE A 114 -2.79 46.30 -20.45
N ASP A 115 -3.96 46.64 -20.95
CA ASP A 115 -5.25 46.31 -20.35
C ASP A 115 -5.82 45.11 -21.10
N VAL A 116 -6.15 44.05 -20.38
CA VAL A 116 -6.61 42.78 -20.95
C VAL A 116 -8.04 42.46 -20.54
N THR A 117 -8.77 41.84 -21.45
CA THR A 117 -10.16 41.41 -21.27
C THR A 117 -10.32 39.99 -21.79
N LEU A 118 -10.81 39.09 -20.93
CA LEU A 118 -11.24 37.74 -21.26
C LEU A 118 -12.78 37.72 -21.25
N GLU A 119 -13.37 37.35 -22.39
CA GLU A 119 -14.78 37.00 -22.49
C GLU A 119 -14.90 35.47 -22.45
N PHE A 120 -15.80 34.95 -21.63
CA PHE A 120 -15.97 33.52 -21.43
C PHE A 120 -17.42 33.15 -21.09
N THR A 121 -17.79 31.91 -21.38
CA THR A 121 -19.10 31.34 -21.13
C THR A 121 -19.01 30.22 -20.12
N ILE A 122 -19.94 30.19 -19.16
CA ILE A 122 -20.15 29.05 -18.26
C ILE A 122 -21.51 28.43 -18.54
N LEU A 123 -21.51 27.13 -18.84
CA LEU A 123 -22.72 26.31 -18.91
C LEU A 123 -22.70 25.28 -17.78
N LYS A 124 -23.88 24.95 -17.24
CA LYS A 124 -24.10 23.76 -16.42
C LYS A 124 -25.18 22.92 -17.08
N ASP A 125 -24.89 21.65 -17.38
CA ASP A 125 -25.79 20.76 -18.13
C ASP A 125 -26.22 21.36 -19.48
N GLY A 126 -25.32 22.08 -20.15
CA GLY A 126 -25.58 22.78 -21.41
C GLY A 126 -26.50 24.01 -21.29
N VAL A 127 -26.85 24.45 -20.07
CA VAL A 127 -27.65 25.64 -19.80
C VAL A 127 -26.77 26.77 -19.26
N PRO A 128 -26.98 28.04 -19.67
CA PRO A 128 -26.25 29.17 -19.12
C PRO A 128 -26.27 29.23 -17.59
N PHE A 129 -25.09 29.18 -16.97
CA PHE A 129 -24.93 29.30 -15.53
C PHE A 129 -24.88 30.78 -15.13
N THR A 130 -25.68 31.20 -14.16
CA THR A 130 -25.81 32.64 -13.80
C THR A 130 -25.39 32.96 -12.37
N ASP A 131 -25.01 31.96 -11.58
CA ASP A 131 -24.75 32.09 -10.14
C ASP A 131 -23.26 31.97 -9.81
N PHE A 132 -22.44 32.80 -10.44
CA PHE A 132 -20.98 32.74 -10.36
C PHE A 132 -20.44 32.78 -8.92
N ASP A 133 -21.12 33.50 -8.02
CA ASP A 133 -20.70 33.63 -6.63
C ASP A 133 -20.83 32.31 -5.84
N SER A 134 -21.71 31.38 -6.26
CA SER A 134 -21.92 30.09 -5.59
C SER A 134 -20.93 28.98 -5.96
N LEU A 135 -20.02 29.24 -6.91
CA LEU A 135 -18.89 28.36 -7.18
C LEU A 135 -17.91 28.36 -6.00
N ASP A 136 -17.44 27.18 -5.60
CA ASP A 136 -16.50 27.00 -4.50
C ASP A 136 -15.09 27.46 -4.88
N GLN A 137 -14.66 27.16 -6.11
CA GLN A 137 -13.41 27.63 -6.70
C GLN A 137 -13.69 28.38 -7.99
N LYS A 138 -13.01 29.52 -8.18
CA LYS A 138 -13.11 30.36 -9.40
C LYS A 138 -11.94 31.30 -9.54
N ARG A 139 -11.02 31.04 -10.47
CA ARG A 139 -9.91 31.96 -10.78
C ARG A 139 -9.53 31.94 -12.25
N PHE A 140 -9.04 33.08 -12.71
CA PHE A 140 -8.55 33.31 -14.07
C PHE A 140 -7.22 34.04 -13.98
N PHE A 141 -6.21 33.53 -14.67
CA PHE A 141 -4.84 34.03 -14.65
C PHE A 141 -4.32 34.25 -16.06
N VAL A 142 -3.35 35.14 -16.18
CA VAL A 142 -2.53 35.34 -17.38
C VAL A 142 -1.06 35.36 -16.98
N ASP A 143 -0.19 34.85 -17.82
CA ASP A 143 1.26 34.92 -17.64
C ASP A 143 1.96 35.21 -18.98
N ARG A 144 3.29 35.40 -18.92
CA ARG A 144 4.14 35.63 -20.10
C ARG A 144 4.98 34.40 -20.36
N TYR A 145 5.11 34.02 -21.62
CA TYR A 145 6.06 33.01 -22.08
C TYR A 145 7.24 33.67 -22.81
N ASP A 146 8.46 33.17 -22.62
CA ASP A 146 9.63 33.54 -23.42
C ASP A 146 10.20 32.29 -24.10
N ALA A 147 10.11 32.25 -25.42
CA ALA A 147 10.57 31.12 -26.21
C ALA A 147 12.10 31.00 -26.26
N THR A 148 12.83 32.06 -25.90
CA THR A 148 14.30 32.08 -25.95
C THR A 148 14.92 31.12 -24.93
N ASP A 149 14.29 31.01 -23.76
CA ASP A 149 14.72 30.11 -22.69
C ASP A 149 13.63 29.13 -22.24
N GLY A 150 12.46 29.16 -22.90
CA GLY A 150 11.36 28.23 -22.68
C GLY A 150 10.66 28.42 -21.34
N LYS A 151 10.68 29.63 -20.77
CA LYS A 151 10.23 29.91 -19.40
C LYS A 151 8.98 30.76 -19.33
N PHE A 152 8.19 30.54 -18.27
CA PHE A 152 7.07 31.38 -17.89
C PHE A 152 7.47 32.39 -16.81
N TYR A 153 7.02 33.62 -16.96
CA TYR A 153 7.33 34.76 -16.10
C TYR A 153 6.07 35.42 -15.55
N GLU A 154 6.22 36.24 -14.52
CA GLU A 154 5.17 37.14 -14.01
C GLU A 154 3.93 36.38 -13.48
N ALA A 155 4.10 35.40 -12.59
CA ALA A 155 2.98 34.61 -12.06
C ALA A 155 1.92 35.44 -11.32
N PHE A 156 0.77 34.80 -11.08
CA PHE A 156 -0.33 35.34 -10.28
C PHE A 156 -0.96 36.64 -10.81
N GLN A 157 -0.91 36.89 -12.13
CA GLN A 157 -1.68 37.99 -12.72
C GLN A 157 -3.16 37.61 -12.83
N SER A 158 -3.87 37.69 -11.71
CA SER A 158 -5.32 37.41 -11.66
C SER A 158 -6.13 38.44 -12.46
N LEU A 159 -7.10 37.97 -13.25
CA LEU A 159 -8.11 38.78 -13.91
C LEU A 159 -9.25 39.07 -12.91
N GLY A 160 -9.02 40.03 -12.02
CA GLY A 160 -9.74 40.17 -10.75
C GLY A 160 -11.13 40.83 -10.79
N SER A 161 -11.63 41.30 -11.94
CA SER A 161 -12.99 41.87 -12.06
C SER A 161 -13.82 41.06 -13.03
N VAL A 162 -14.57 40.09 -12.50
CA VAL A 162 -15.53 39.29 -13.27
C VAL A 162 -16.91 39.94 -13.21
N VAL A 163 -17.52 40.18 -14.36
CA VAL A 163 -18.87 40.74 -14.49
C VAL A 163 -19.68 39.88 -15.44
N MET A 164 -20.91 39.51 -15.05
CA MET A 164 -21.83 38.83 -15.96
C MET A 164 -22.45 39.83 -16.94
N GLY A 165 -22.39 39.49 -18.23
CA GLY A 165 -23.07 40.18 -19.32
C GLY A 165 -24.46 39.60 -19.54
N ALA A 166 -24.65 38.87 -20.65
CA ALA A 166 -25.83 38.03 -20.82
C ALA A 166 -25.78 36.81 -19.88
N ALA A 167 -26.88 36.08 -19.76
CA ALA A 167 -26.91 34.87 -18.93
C ALA A 167 -25.85 33.88 -19.42
N GLY A 168 -24.99 33.40 -18.52
CA GLY A 168 -23.87 32.50 -18.85
C GLY A 168 -22.62 33.17 -19.40
N GLU A 169 -22.71 34.42 -19.86
CA GLU A 169 -21.59 35.15 -20.45
C GLU A 169 -20.95 36.04 -19.38
N TYR A 170 -19.63 35.97 -19.28
CA TYR A 170 -18.84 36.66 -18.27
C TYR A 170 -17.63 37.34 -18.90
N THR A 171 -17.27 38.48 -18.30
CA THR A 171 -16.09 39.25 -18.69
C THR A 171 -15.16 39.36 -17.48
N ALA A 172 -13.91 38.91 -17.62
CA ALA A 172 -12.85 39.12 -16.64
C ALA A 172 -11.81 40.13 -17.16
N THR A 173 -11.42 41.10 -16.34
CA THR A 173 -10.48 42.16 -16.75
C THR A 173 -9.30 42.32 -15.80
N ARG A 174 -8.16 42.75 -16.36
CA ARG A 174 -6.99 43.23 -15.64
C ARG A 174 -6.39 44.42 -16.37
N THR A 175 -5.96 45.43 -15.62
CA THR A 175 -5.30 46.61 -16.17
C THR A 175 -3.84 46.67 -15.74
N GLY A 176 -3.01 47.33 -16.55
CA GLY A 176 -1.63 47.65 -16.16
C GLY A 176 -0.61 46.52 -16.25
N LEU A 177 -0.81 45.52 -17.11
CA LEU A 177 0.23 44.51 -17.39
C LEU A 177 1.46 45.17 -18.05
N THR A 178 2.65 44.71 -17.70
CA THR A 178 3.93 45.22 -18.23
C THR A 178 4.31 44.61 -19.57
N TYR A 179 3.54 43.63 -20.04
CA TYR A 179 3.76 42.88 -21.28
C TYR A 179 2.44 42.68 -22.03
N ASP A 180 2.54 42.36 -23.31
CA ASP A 180 1.39 41.99 -24.14
C ASP A 180 1.25 40.46 -24.19
N PRO A 181 0.32 39.85 -23.45
CA PRO A 181 0.14 38.40 -23.46
C PRO A 181 -0.27 37.83 -24.82
N THR A 182 -0.80 38.66 -25.74
CA THR A 182 -1.18 38.19 -27.08
C THR A 182 0.01 38.01 -28.03
N VAL A 183 1.20 38.49 -27.62
CA VAL A 183 2.45 38.30 -28.37
C VAL A 183 3.16 37.01 -27.97
N SER A 184 3.19 36.69 -26.67
CA SER A 184 3.75 35.44 -26.15
C SER A 184 3.31 35.22 -24.70
N GLY A 185 2.34 34.35 -24.49
CA GLY A 185 1.78 34.08 -23.16
C GLY A 185 0.53 33.20 -23.24
N GLN A 186 -0.05 32.92 -22.08
CA GLN A 186 -1.29 32.15 -21.98
C GLN A 186 -2.26 32.78 -20.98
N VAL A 187 -3.53 32.41 -21.13
CA VAL A 187 -4.59 32.64 -20.16
C VAL A 187 -5.16 31.27 -19.76
N TYR A 188 -5.35 31.08 -18.46
CA TYR A 188 -5.90 29.85 -17.89
C TYR A 188 -6.91 30.18 -16.80
N GLY A 189 -7.98 29.41 -16.72
CA GLY A 189 -8.99 29.55 -15.69
C GLY A 189 -9.66 28.24 -15.35
N TYR A 190 -10.17 28.19 -14.13
CA TYR A 190 -10.85 27.04 -13.58
C TYR A 190 -12.04 27.45 -12.71
N ILE A 191 -13.05 26.59 -12.69
CA ILE A 191 -14.20 26.67 -11.80
C ILE A 191 -14.46 25.30 -11.17
N ALA A 192 -14.93 25.29 -9.92
CA ALA A 192 -15.39 24.06 -9.29
C ALA A 192 -16.57 24.29 -8.34
N GLN A 193 -17.42 23.28 -8.18
CA GLN A 193 -18.52 23.25 -7.22
C GLN A 193 -18.73 21.84 -6.69
N GLY A 194 -19.28 21.74 -5.48
CA GLY A 194 -19.72 20.47 -4.92
C GLY A 194 -18.56 19.70 -4.31
N VAL A 195 -17.95 20.24 -3.27
CA VAL A 195 -16.93 19.53 -2.48
C VAL A 195 -17.46 18.16 -2.07
N LEU A 196 -16.81 17.07 -2.51
CA LEU A 196 -17.29 15.70 -2.32
C LEU A 196 -17.12 15.20 -0.88
N PHE A 197 -16.14 15.72 -0.15
CA PHE A 197 -15.99 15.50 1.29
C PHE A 197 -15.31 16.69 1.96
N THR A 198 -15.87 17.11 3.09
CA THR A 198 -15.42 18.29 3.84
C THR A 198 -14.51 17.89 5.00
N HIS A 199 -13.42 18.65 5.20
CA HIS A 199 -12.35 18.51 6.19
C HIS A 199 -12.75 18.45 7.68
N GLU A 200 -14.05 18.47 8.01
CA GLU A 200 -14.52 18.65 9.39
C GLU A 200 -14.94 17.32 10.01
N GLY A 201 -13.95 16.56 10.48
CA GLY A 201 -14.17 15.39 11.33
C GLY A 201 -12.87 14.66 11.70
N PRO A 202 -12.87 13.88 12.80
CA PRO A 202 -11.76 13.00 13.16
C PRO A 202 -11.50 11.87 12.14
N SER A 203 -12.38 11.72 11.14
CA SER A 203 -12.30 10.79 10.01
C SER A 203 -12.07 11.52 8.67
N SER A 204 -11.42 12.69 8.70
CA SER A 204 -11.05 13.42 7.48
C SER A 204 -9.84 12.76 6.85
N GLU A 205 -9.99 12.24 5.63
CA GLU A 205 -8.89 11.62 4.85
C GLU A 205 -7.81 12.62 4.42
N LEU A 206 -8.08 13.92 4.63
CA LEU A 206 -7.16 15.01 4.36
C LEU A 206 -6.85 15.75 5.68
N PRO A 207 -5.59 16.17 5.91
CA PRO A 207 -5.22 16.95 7.09
C PRO A 207 -6.04 18.22 7.25
N ALA A 208 -6.30 18.61 8.50
CA ALA A 208 -7.00 19.85 8.80
C ALA A 208 -6.26 21.06 8.19
N GLY A 209 -6.96 21.87 7.39
CA GLY A 209 -6.36 23.00 6.67
C GLY A 209 -5.69 22.62 5.33
N SER A 210 -5.86 21.37 4.86
CA SER A 210 -5.43 20.97 3.52
C SER A 210 -6.02 21.88 2.45
N HIS A 211 -5.17 22.27 1.51
CA HIS A 211 -5.52 23.09 0.35
C HIS A 211 -6.02 22.24 -0.84
N VAL A 212 -6.03 20.91 -0.69
CA VAL A 212 -6.50 19.93 -1.67
C VAL A 212 -7.94 19.56 -1.34
N HIS A 213 -8.82 19.56 -2.34
CA HIS A 213 -10.22 19.16 -2.19
C HIS A 213 -10.71 18.52 -3.50
N LEU A 214 -11.40 17.38 -3.40
CA LEU A 214 -12.11 16.82 -4.54
C LEU A 214 -13.49 17.46 -4.71
N TYR A 215 -13.88 17.66 -5.96
CA TYR A 215 -15.12 18.32 -6.35
C TYR A 215 -15.89 17.43 -7.32
N ASP A 216 -17.22 17.49 -7.23
CA ASP A 216 -18.18 16.81 -8.10
C ASP A 216 -18.17 17.43 -9.50
N ASP A 217 -18.04 18.76 -9.57
CA ASP A 217 -18.03 19.49 -10.82
C ASP A 217 -16.79 20.36 -10.94
N VAL A 218 -15.91 20.06 -11.91
CA VAL A 218 -14.71 20.83 -12.23
C VAL A 218 -14.64 21.13 -13.72
N ALA A 219 -14.42 22.39 -14.09
CA ALA A 219 -14.11 22.77 -15.47
C ALA A 219 -12.87 23.67 -15.55
N ASN A 220 -12.02 23.38 -16.54
CA ASN A 220 -10.78 24.06 -16.82
C ASN A 220 -10.77 24.54 -18.29
N ALA A 221 -10.24 25.73 -18.54
CA ALA A 221 -10.11 26.26 -19.89
C ALA A 221 -8.82 27.08 -20.03
N GLY A 222 -8.24 27.06 -21.22
CA GLY A 222 -7.00 27.77 -21.51
C GLY A 222 -6.91 28.21 -22.97
N MET A 223 -6.11 29.26 -23.18
CA MET A 223 -5.68 29.71 -24.50
C MET A 223 -4.22 30.15 -24.40
N ALA A 224 -3.41 29.81 -25.39
CA ALA A 224 -2.07 30.35 -25.55
C ALA A 224 -1.96 31.19 -26.82
N PHE A 225 -1.00 32.10 -26.85
CA PHE A 225 -0.82 33.08 -27.91
C PHE A 225 0.64 33.20 -28.33
N GLY A 226 0.83 33.48 -29.62
CA GLY A 226 2.15 33.68 -30.22
C GLY A 226 3.05 32.49 -29.97
N ASP A 227 4.26 32.73 -29.45
CA ASP A 227 5.24 31.66 -29.24
C ASP A 227 4.76 30.64 -28.20
N ALA A 228 3.75 30.93 -27.37
CA ALA A 228 3.18 29.95 -26.44
C ALA A 228 2.11 29.03 -27.06
N ASP A 229 1.59 29.36 -28.25
CA ASP A 229 0.55 28.59 -28.94
C ASP A 229 1.06 27.17 -29.25
N PRO A 230 0.36 26.08 -28.85
CA PRO A 230 0.77 24.71 -29.17
C PRO A 230 1.02 24.42 -30.66
N ALA A 231 0.48 25.25 -31.57
CA ALA A 231 0.74 25.13 -33.00
C ALA A 231 2.09 25.75 -33.43
N ASP A 232 2.73 26.54 -32.58
CA ASP A 232 4.02 27.18 -32.83
C ASP A 232 5.19 26.21 -32.53
N PRO A 233 6.20 26.10 -33.40
CA PRO A 233 7.38 25.25 -33.17
C PRO A 233 8.21 25.63 -31.95
N ASP A 234 8.14 26.89 -31.50
CA ASP A 234 8.89 27.41 -30.35
C ASP A 234 8.07 27.37 -29.05
N SER A 235 6.92 26.68 -29.08
CA SER A 235 6.03 26.55 -27.92
C SER A 235 6.59 25.72 -26.78
N TYR A 236 6.03 25.95 -25.60
CA TYR A 236 6.40 25.23 -24.40
C TYR A 236 6.17 23.73 -24.56
N VAL A 237 7.23 22.96 -24.34
CA VAL A 237 7.19 21.50 -24.24
C VAL A 237 7.53 21.10 -22.82
N SER A 238 6.55 20.52 -22.11
CA SER A 238 6.81 19.99 -20.78
C SER A 238 7.82 18.84 -20.83
N ALA A 239 8.73 18.84 -19.85
CA ALA A 239 9.68 17.76 -19.63
C ALA A 239 9.04 16.46 -19.13
N ALA A 240 7.84 16.52 -18.54
CA ALA A 240 7.08 15.36 -18.07
C ALA A 240 5.76 15.19 -18.83
N ASN A 241 5.13 14.02 -18.70
CA ASN A 241 3.82 13.69 -19.27
C ASN A 241 2.76 13.70 -18.16
N ALA A 242 1.60 14.32 -18.40
CA ALA A 242 0.51 14.27 -17.44
C ALA A 242 0.01 12.84 -17.20
N GLU A 243 -0.03 12.03 -18.26
CA GLU A 243 -0.36 10.59 -18.22
C GLU A 243 0.53 9.82 -17.24
N GLY A 244 1.80 10.22 -17.07
CA GLY A 244 2.70 9.63 -16.07
C GLY A 244 2.26 9.91 -14.63
N CYS A 245 1.63 11.06 -14.36
CA CYS A 245 1.04 11.38 -13.06
C CYS A 245 -0.27 10.62 -12.82
N GLU A 246 -1.04 10.38 -13.88
CA GLU A 246 -2.34 9.68 -13.82
C GLU A 246 -2.20 8.22 -13.40
N ASN A 247 -1.01 7.64 -13.59
CA ASN A 247 -0.67 6.34 -13.03
C ASN A 247 -0.95 6.32 -11.51
N CYS A 248 -0.42 7.27 -10.74
CA CYS A 248 -0.60 7.27 -9.28
C CYS A 248 -1.77 8.11 -8.78
N HIS A 249 -2.17 9.16 -9.51
CA HIS A 249 -3.11 10.17 -9.01
C HIS A 249 -4.52 10.11 -9.62
N GLY A 250 -4.78 9.12 -10.48
CA GLY A 250 -6.04 8.94 -11.20
C GLY A 250 -6.15 9.83 -12.42
N ALA A 251 -7.10 9.50 -13.30
CA ALA A 251 -7.30 10.16 -14.59
C ALA A 251 -8.71 10.80 -14.65
N PRO A 252 -8.84 12.09 -15.00
CA PRO A 252 -7.76 13.02 -15.33
C PRO A 252 -6.97 13.49 -14.09
N TYR A 253 -5.68 13.78 -14.25
CA TYR A 253 -4.88 14.34 -13.14
C TYR A 253 -5.28 15.80 -12.83
N MET A 254 -5.91 16.01 -11.66
CA MET A 254 -6.24 17.34 -11.14
C MET A 254 -5.45 17.65 -9.87
N LYS A 255 -4.38 18.44 -9.99
CA LYS A 255 -3.67 18.94 -8.81
C LYS A 255 -4.59 19.83 -7.98
N HIS A 256 -4.49 19.69 -6.65
CA HIS A 256 -5.39 20.30 -5.67
C HIS A 256 -6.86 19.86 -5.80
N GLY A 257 -7.16 18.88 -6.66
CA GLY A 257 -8.47 18.32 -6.96
C GLY A 257 -9.34 19.15 -7.92
N TYR A 258 -8.80 20.22 -8.51
CA TYR A 258 -9.55 21.06 -9.47
C TYR A 258 -8.70 21.75 -10.55
N ARG A 259 -7.38 21.57 -10.56
CA ARG A 259 -6.49 22.16 -11.57
C ARG A 259 -5.92 21.08 -12.48
N ALA A 260 -6.38 21.05 -13.71
CA ALA A 260 -5.95 20.03 -14.66
C ALA A 260 -4.49 20.26 -15.11
N ALA A 261 -3.70 19.20 -15.18
CA ALA A 261 -2.40 19.26 -15.87
C ALA A 261 -2.56 19.32 -17.39
N GLN A 262 -3.63 18.71 -17.93
CA GLN A 262 -4.01 18.80 -19.33
C GLN A 262 -5.21 19.71 -19.51
N VAL A 263 -5.05 20.78 -20.27
CA VAL A 263 -6.13 21.74 -20.56
C VAL A 263 -6.21 21.93 -22.07
N PRO A 264 -7.39 21.73 -22.70
CA PRO A 264 -7.54 21.98 -24.14
C PRO A 264 -7.04 23.37 -24.53
N GLY A 265 -6.20 23.44 -25.56
CA GLY A 265 -5.60 24.68 -26.04
C GLY A 265 -4.27 25.07 -25.37
N LEU A 266 -3.78 24.28 -24.41
CA LEU A 266 -2.48 24.44 -23.75
C LEU A 266 -1.65 23.15 -23.81
N PRO A 267 -0.31 23.22 -23.81
CA PRO A 267 0.54 22.04 -23.60
C PRO A 267 0.41 21.47 -22.18
N ASP A 268 0.82 20.21 -21.98
CA ASP A 268 0.89 19.57 -20.66
C ASP A 268 1.58 20.48 -19.62
N PHE A 269 1.00 20.58 -18.42
CA PHE A 269 1.45 21.39 -17.28
C PHE A 269 1.60 22.89 -17.53
N ALA A 270 1.33 23.40 -18.75
CA ALA A 270 1.39 24.84 -19.00
C ALA A 270 0.38 25.58 -18.13
N ALA A 271 -0.81 25.03 -17.92
CA ALA A 271 -1.81 25.56 -16.99
C ALA A 271 -1.28 25.72 -15.54
N CYS A 272 -0.34 24.88 -15.10
CA CYS A 272 0.26 24.95 -13.78
C CYS A 272 1.25 26.13 -13.64
N LYS A 273 1.84 26.57 -14.77
CA LYS A 273 2.86 27.64 -14.83
C LYS A 273 2.33 29.01 -14.41
N VAL A 274 1.00 29.24 -14.44
CA VAL A 274 0.42 30.50 -13.92
C VAL A 274 0.68 30.73 -12.42
N CYS A 275 0.99 29.65 -11.69
CA CYS A 275 1.36 29.67 -10.28
C CYS A 275 2.80 29.19 -10.06
N HIS A 276 3.23 28.15 -10.77
CA HIS A 276 4.56 27.55 -10.70
C HIS A 276 5.45 28.07 -11.84
N ASN A 277 5.74 29.36 -11.82
CA ASN A 277 6.52 30.01 -12.86
C ASN A 277 8.03 29.90 -12.63
N ASP A 278 8.81 30.30 -13.63
CA ASP A 278 10.25 30.01 -13.70
C ASP A 278 11.13 31.18 -13.23
N ASP A 279 10.55 32.16 -12.51
CA ASP A 279 11.22 33.38 -12.04
C ASP A 279 11.00 33.73 -10.56
N GLY A 280 10.18 32.93 -9.85
CA GLY A 280 9.85 33.16 -8.45
C GLY A 280 10.52 32.18 -7.52
N ASN A 281 10.63 32.55 -6.24
CA ASN A 281 11.10 31.63 -5.22
C ASN A 281 10.02 30.60 -4.89
N GLY A 282 10.47 29.36 -4.68
CA GLY A 282 9.75 28.27 -4.05
C GLY A 282 9.21 28.63 -2.68
N GLY A 283 8.09 28.01 -2.32
CA GLY A 283 7.44 28.21 -1.02
C GLY A 283 7.80 27.17 0.03
N HIS A 284 8.40 26.04 -0.38
CA HIS A 284 8.52 24.84 0.45
C HIS A 284 9.98 24.52 0.81
N THR A 285 10.68 25.47 1.41
CA THR A 285 12.09 25.27 1.82
C THR A 285 12.22 24.18 2.91
N GLU A 286 11.14 23.91 3.63
CA GLU A 286 11.05 22.87 4.65
C GLU A 286 11.32 21.46 4.13
N TRP A 287 11.01 21.15 2.86
CA TRP A 287 11.26 19.82 2.30
C TRP A 287 12.75 19.50 2.27
N GLN A 288 13.54 20.47 1.85
CA GLN A 288 14.99 20.34 1.85
C GLN A 288 15.54 20.33 3.27
N TYR A 289 15.05 21.22 4.13
CA TYR A 289 15.49 21.31 5.52
C TYR A 289 15.28 20.01 6.30
N MET A 290 14.14 19.34 6.08
CA MET A 290 13.80 18.07 6.71
C MET A 290 14.78 16.94 6.38
N VAL A 291 15.36 16.94 5.17
CA VAL A 291 16.33 15.91 4.77
C VAL A 291 17.78 16.32 4.98
N ASP A 292 18.08 17.62 5.00
CA ASP A 292 19.44 18.14 5.16
C ASP A 292 19.82 18.28 6.65
N GLU A 293 18.91 18.77 7.49
CA GLU A 293 19.06 18.97 8.94
C GLU A 293 17.82 18.47 9.72
N PRO A 294 17.48 17.16 9.65
CA PRO A 294 16.25 16.60 10.22
C PRO A 294 16.03 16.93 11.70
N PHE A 295 17.09 16.95 12.52
CA PHE A 295 16.97 17.25 13.95
C PHE A 295 16.54 18.70 14.21
N ASN A 296 17.12 19.65 13.48
CA ASN A 296 16.79 21.06 13.63
C ASN A 296 15.38 21.35 13.11
N TRP A 297 14.98 20.71 12.01
CA TRP A 297 13.59 20.73 11.52
C TRP A 297 12.61 20.24 12.58
N ALA A 298 12.84 19.04 13.12
CA ALA A 298 11.95 18.41 14.09
C ALA A 298 11.85 19.15 15.42
N THR A 299 12.90 19.86 15.82
CA THR A 299 12.93 20.66 17.07
C THR A 299 12.50 22.12 16.89
N GLY A 300 12.07 22.50 15.69
CA GLY A 300 11.58 23.84 15.38
C GLY A 300 12.66 24.92 15.41
N VAL A 301 13.93 24.54 15.23
CA VAL A 301 15.01 25.49 14.98
C VAL A 301 14.79 26.13 13.62
N ALA A 302 15.04 27.43 13.49
CA ALA A 302 14.89 28.12 12.21
C ALA A 302 16.02 27.72 11.24
N GLU A 303 15.68 27.53 9.96
CA GLU A 303 16.64 27.26 8.89
C GLU A 303 17.80 28.27 8.91
N THR A 304 19.04 27.77 8.81
CA THR A 304 20.25 28.61 8.77
C THR A 304 20.99 28.57 7.44
N ALA A 305 20.71 27.56 6.61
CA ALA A 305 21.17 27.44 5.24
C ALA A 305 20.15 28.05 4.24
N ASP A 306 20.61 28.34 3.03
CA ASP A 306 19.76 28.84 1.95
C ASP A 306 19.16 27.65 1.16
N TYR A 307 17.97 27.23 1.57
CA TYR A 307 17.16 26.21 0.91
C TYR A 307 16.28 26.76 -0.21
N SER A 308 16.51 28.02 -0.63
CA SER A 308 15.74 28.60 -1.72
C SER A 308 15.96 27.85 -3.04
N TYR A 309 14.89 27.84 -3.83
CA TYR A 309 14.82 27.21 -5.14
C TYR A 309 13.83 27.99 -6.02
N LEU A 310 13.85 27.77 -7.34
CA LEU A 310 12.87 28.37 -8.25
C LEU A 310 11.59 27.54 -8.28
N ARG A 311 10.42 28.18 -8.14
CA ARG A 311 9.09 27.53 -8.08
C ARG A 311 8.61 26.93 -9.40
N THR A 312 9.38 26.05 -10.00
CA THR A 312 8.96 25.36 -11.23
C THR A 312 8.11 24.14 -10.88
N VAL A 313 7.20 23.76 -11.79
CA VAL A 313 6.36 22.55 -11.63
C VAL A 313 7.22 21.33 -11.32
N MET A 314 8.33 21.14 -12.04
CA MET A 314 9.18 19.95 -11.89
C MET A 314 9.98 19.99 -10.61
N ASN A 315 10.47 21.16 -10.17
CA ASN A 315 11.20 21.25 -8.91
C ASN A 315 10.28 20.93 -7.71
N ASP A 316 9.08 21.52 -7.69
CA ASP A 316 8.09 21.22 -6.65
C ASP A 316 7.66 19.74 -6.68
N THR A 317 7.54 19.15 -7.86
CA THR A 317 7.21 17.72 -8.02
C THR A 317 8.35 16.84 -7.52
N HIS A 318 9.59 17.06 -7.95
CA HIS A 318 10.74 16.28 -7.51
C HIS A 318 10.92 16.34 -6.00
N MET A 319 10.91 17.53 -5.39
CA MET A 319 11.13 17.66 -3.95
C MET A 319 9.99 17.04 -3.14
N SER A 320 8.74 17.22 -3.57
CA SER A 320 7.62 16.58 -2.87
C SER A 320 7.70 15.04 -2.93
N HIS A 321 8.12 14.46 -4.06
CA HIS A 321 8.26 12.99 -4.16
C HIS A 321 9.54 12.46 -3.50
N ALA A 322 10.66 13.18 -3.58
CA ALA A 322 11.93 12.75 -3.03
C ALA A 322 12.04 13.00 -1.51
N MET A 323 11.33 14.00 -0.99
CA MET A 323 11.55 14.53 0.36
C MET A 323 10.27 14.59 1.20
N GLU A 324 9.11 14.96 0.64
CA GLU A 324 7.89 15.06 1.42
C GLU A 324 7.23 13.68 1.60
N PHE A 325 6.92 13.03 0.48
CA PHE A 325 6.02 11.89 0.44
C PHE A 325 6.75 10.54 0.52
N PRO A 326 6.07 9.48 1.01
CA PRO A 326 6.50 8.12 0.80
C PRO A 326 6.23 7.71 -0.66
N TYR A 327 7.17 8.03 -1.55
CA TYR A 327 7.08 7.64 -2.96
C TYR A 327 7.15 6.11 -3.10
N PRO A 328 6.20 5.44 -3.79
CA PRO A 328 6.11 3.98 -3.84
C PRO A 328 7.16 3.31 -4.74
N MET A 329 7.88 4.07 -5.56
CA MET A 329 8.92 3.58 -6.47
C MET A 329 10.29 4.13 -6.06
N SER A 330 11.34 3.65 -6.72
CA SER A 330 12.65 4.30 -6.64
C SER A 330 12.65 5.67 -7.33
N MET A 331 13.28 6.66 -6.69
CA MET A 331 13.51 7.98 -7.29
C MET A 331 14.42 7.94 -8.52
N SER A 332 15.14 6.84 -8.78
CA SER A 332 15.96 6.68 -9.99
C SER A 332 15.14 6.32 -11.24
N ASN A 333 13.87 5.92 -11.07
CA ASN A 333 13.00 5.52 -12.17
C ASN A 333 12.34 6.73 -12.84
N CYS A 334 13.13 7.52 -13.56
CA CYS A 334 12.65 8.74 -14.22
C CYS A 334 11.56 8.47 -15.27
N ASN A 335 11.59 7.31 -15.91
CA ASN A 335 10.71 6.96 -17.02
C ASN A 335 9.22 7.02 -16.64
N THR A 336 8.86 6.78 -15.38
CA THR A 336 7.48 6.88 -14.88
C THR A 336 6.83 8.22 -15.21
N CYS A 337 7.57 9.32 -15.08
CA CYS A 337 7.06 10.67 -15.37
C CYS A 337 7.58 11.23 -16.70
N HIS A 338 8.70 10.71 -17.20
CA HIS A 338 9.44 11.23 -18.35
C HIS A 338 9.46 10.27 -19.54
N GLU A 339 8.45 9.41 -19.68
CA GLU A 339 8.35 8.45 -20.78
C GLU A 339 8.51 9.15 -22.15
N GLY A 340 9.38 8.60 -22.99
CA GLY A 340 9.70 9.17 -24.30
C GLY A 340 10.50 10.49 -24.26
N LYS A 341 10.82 11.00 -23.07
CA LYS A 341 11.52 12.28 -22.83
C LYS A 341 12.83 12.12 -22.05
N LEU A 342 13.28 10.90 -21.75
CA LEU A 342 14.54 10.63 -21.04
C LEU A 342 15.76 11.35 -21.66
N THR A 343 15.85 11.42 -22.98
CA THR A 343 16.96 12.14 -23.65
C THR A 343 16.95 13.65 -23.37
N GLN A 344 15.80 14.24 -23.04
CA GLN A 344 15.68 15.66 -22.69
C GLN A 344 16.08 15.89 -21.22
N VAL A 345 15.66 15.01 -20.31
CA VAL A 345 15.86 15.18 -18.87
C VAL A 345 17.17 14.59 -18.34
N LEU A 346 17.85 13.80 -19.15
CA LEU A 346 19.20 13.29 -18.88
C LEU A 346 20.28 13.97 -19.72
N ASP A 347 19.92 15.02 -20.47
CA ASP A 347 20.91 15.80 -21.23
C ASP A 347 21.88 16.51 -20.29
N ASP A 348 23.16 16.60 -20.67
CA ASP A 348 24.16 17.27 -19.86
C ASP A 348 23.84 18.77 -19.62
N ALA A 349 23.05 19.39 -20.50
CA ALA A 349 22.55 20.75 -20.32
C ALA A 349 21.64 20.91 -19.10
N VAL A 350 21.11 19.82 -18.54
CA VAL A 350 20.34 19.83 -17.28
C VAL A 350 21.13 19.28 -16.09
N PHE A 351 22.40 18.90 -16.26
CA PHE A 351 23.30 18.60 -15.13
C PHE A 351 23.69 19.90 -14.42
N THR A 352 22.78 20.41 -13.60
CA THR A 352 22.94 21.67 -12.86
C THR A 352 22.68 21.47 -11.37
N ALA A 353 23.25 22.33 -10.54
CA ALA A 353 22.99 22.36 -9.11
C ALA A 353 21.49 22.45 -8.78
N GLU A 354 20.73 23.23 -9.56
CA GLU A 354 19.28 23.36 -9.39
C GLU A 354 18.55 22.03 -9.59
N THR A 355 18.87 21.31 -10.67
CA THR A 355 18.29 20.00 -10.98
C THR A 355 18.70 18.95 -9.95
N CYS A 356 19.96 18.91 -9.52
CA CYS A 356 20.40 17.93 -8.52
C CYS A 356 19.75 18.17 -7.16
N LYS A 357 19.65 19.43 -6.72
CA LYS A 357 19.01 19.82 -5.45
C LYS A 357 17.53 19.46 -5.38
N SER A 358 16.85 19.33 -6.53
CA SER A 358 15.42 18.97 -6.51
C SER A 358 15.17 17.55 -6.00
N CYS A 359 16.19 16.68 -6.01
CA CYS A 359 16.11 15.30 -5.52
C CYS A 359 17.07 15.05 -4.35
N HIS A 360 18.30 15.59 -4.43
CA HIS A 360 19.36 15.34 -3.46
C HIS A 360 19.46 16.47 -2.44
N ALA A 361 19.49 16.10 -1.16
CA ALA A 361 19.99 17.00 -0.12
C ALA A 361 21.43 17.45 -0.41
N VAL A 362 21.83 18.61 0.11
CA VAL A 362 23.17 19.13 -0.18
C VAL A 362 24.18 18.50 0.76
N GLN A 363 24.01 18.70 2.07
CA GLN A 363 24.95 18.32 3.11
C GLN A 363 24.52 17.01 3.79
N GLY A 364 23.24 16.89 4.14
CA GLY A 364 22.68 15.75 4.88
C GLY A 364 23.33 15.53 6.23
N ILE A 365 23.62 16.62 6.96
CA ILE A 365 24.47 16.68 8.17
C ILE A 365 24.11 15.57 9.18
N ASP A 366 22.82 15.31 9.36
CA ASP A 366 22.33 14.31 10.31
C ASP A 366 21.68 13.09 9.62
N ALA A 367 21.58 13.06 8.29
CA ALA A 367 20.77 12.08 7.56
C ALA A 367 21.55 10.87 7.02
N TRP A 368 22.87 10.97 6.77
CA TRP A 368 23.62 9.91 6.07
C TRP A 368 25.13 9.88 6.38
N PRO A 369 25.60 9.17 7.43
CA PRO A 369 27.01 8.82 7.58
C PRO A 369 27.29 7.31 7.47
N GLU A 370 28.27 6.94 6.63
CA GLU A 370 28.65 5.54 6.31
C GLU A 370 29.29 4.74 7.48
N ASP A 371 29.66 5.39 8.59
CA ASP A 371 30.47 4.79 9.67
C ASP A 371 29.83 4.84 11.08
N ALA A 372 28.57 5.25 11.21
CA ALA A 372 27.95 5.51 12.51
C ALA A 372 27.77 4.26 13.39
N GLY A 373 27.56 3.08 12.81
CA GLY A 373 26.98 1.98 13.60
C GLY A 373 25.68 2.44 14.29
N ALA A 374 25.35 1.87 15.46
CA ALA A 374 24.21 2.30 16.26
C ALA A 374 24.48 3.60 17.07
N THR A 375 25.00 4.66 16.44
CA THR A 375 25.03 6.01 17.03
C THR A 375 23.81 6.81 16.58
N LEU A 376 23.53 7.93 17.27
CA LEU A 376 22.40 8.82 17.00
C LEU A 376 22.37 9.35 15.54
N GLU A 377 23.51 9.30 14.84
CA GLU A 377 23.71 9.82 13.49
C GLU A 377 23.38 8.79 12.39
N GLY A 378 23.30 7.50 12.72
CA GLY A 378 22.76 6.45 11.83
C GLY A 378 21.24 6.28 11.93
N LEU A 379 20.60 6.91 12.91
CA LEU A 379 19.16 6.78 13.19
C LEU A 379 18.28 7.36 12.07
N TYR A 380 18.76 8.34 11.32
CA TYR A 380 17.93 9.06 10.35
C TYR A 380 18.15 8.66 8.90
N ALA A 381 18.99 7.64 8.65
CA ALA A 381 19.26 7.09 7.34
C ALA A 381 17.95 6.71 6.63
N GLN A 382 17.80 7.19 5.39
CA GLN A 382 16.61 6.98 4.57
C GLN A 382 17.04 6.27 3.29
N PRO A 383 17.38 4.97 3.33
CA PRO A 383 18.03 4.26 2.22
C PRO A 383 17.21 4.27 0.93
N HIS A 384 15.90 4.46 1.02
CA HIS A 384 14.98 4.54 -0.14
C HIS A 384 14.85 5.96 -0.72
N ARG A 385 15.52 6.97 -0.14
CA ARG A 385 15.57 8.35 -0.66
C ARG A 385 16.89 8.62 -1.34
N ALA A 386 16.90 9.65 -2.20
CA ALA A 386 18.12 10.10 -2.84
C ALA A 386 19.17 10.55 -1.78
N PRO A 387 20.41 10.03 -1.84
CA PRO A 387 21.44 10.36 -0.87
C PRO A 387 21.92 11.82 -1.03
N PRO A 388 22.40 12.48 0.02
CA PRO A 388 22.94 13.83 -0.07
C PRO A 388 24.16 13.92 -1.00
N MET A 389 24.34 15.05 -1.68
CA MET A 389 25.45 15.24 -2.62
C MET A 389 26.82 15.19 -1.94
N GLU A 390 26.99 15.83 -0.78
CA GLU A 390 28.26 15.78 -0.03
C GLU A 390 28.62 14.35 0.40
N PHE A 391 27.62 13.53 0.74
CA PHE A 391 27.82 12.10 1.00
C PHE A 391 28.35 11.38 -0.25
N LEU A 392 27.71 11.59 -1.41
CA LEU A 392 28.15 10.99 -2.68
C LEU A 392 29.58 11.40 -3.05
N TRP A 393 29.94 12.67 -2.89
CA TRP A 393 31.29 13.18 -3.18
C TRP A 393 32.35 12.60 -2.23
N THR A 394 32.01 12.48 -0.95
CA THR A 394 32.87 11.87 0.07
C THR A 394 33.12 10.40 -0.22
N LYS A 395 32.05 9.64 -0.49
CA LYS A 395 32.10 8.22 -0.85
C LYS A 395 32.96 7.97 -2.09
N ALA A 396 32.85 8.84 -3.10
CA ALA A 396 33.67 8.76 -4.30
C ALA A 396 35.11 9.29 -4.10
N GLY A 397 35.44 9.89 -2.95
CA GLY A 397 36.77 10.44 -2.65
C GLY A 397 37.11 11.70 -3.45
N VAL A 398 36.10 12.51 -3.77
CA VAL A 398 36.20 13.69 -4.65
C VAL A 398 35.68 14.99 -4.00
N ASP A 399 35.31 14.93 -2.73
CA ASP A 399 34.91 16.04 -1.85
C ASP A 399 35.89 17.24 -1.87
N THR A 400 37.18 16.98 -2.04
CA THR A 400 38.21 18.04 -2.07
C THR A 400 38.08 19.05 -3.23
N PHE A 401 37.29 18.73 -4.26
CA PHE A 401 37.08 19.62 -5.41
C PHE A 401 35.64 19.69 -5.93
N HIS A 402 34.69 18.99 -5.29
CA HIS A 402 33.26 19.13 -5.59
C HIS A 402 32.61 20.13 -4.65
N SER A 403 31.67 20.92 -5.19
CA SER A 403 30.84 21.87 -4.44
C SER A 403 29.63 22.24 -5.29
N ILE A 404 28.49 22.47 -4.63
CA ILE A 404 27.24 22.85 -5.29
C ILE A 404 27.31 24.24 -5.95
N ASP A 405 28.30 25.05 -5.56
CA ASP A 405 28.52 26.41 -6.11
C ASP A 405 29.31 26.40 -7.43
N LEU A 406 29.80 25.24 -7.87
CA LEU A 406 30.56 25.11 -9.11
C LEU A 406 29.63 25.01 -10.33
N ASN A 407 30.16 25.39 -11.50
CA ASN A 407 29.49 25.06 -12.75
C ASN A 407 29.70 23.56 -13.06
N CYS A 408 28.72 22.74 -12.68
CA CYS A 408 28.74 21.29 -12.85
C CYS A 408 29.08 20.90 -14.31
N GLN A 409 28.47 21.57 -15.29
CA GLN A 409 28.61 21.29 -16.73
C GLN A 409 30.02 21.49 -17.28
N ALA A 410 30.86 22.28 -16.59
CA ALA A 410 32.25 22.43 -16.98
C ALA A 410 33.06 21.15 -16.80
N CYS A 411 32.60 20.25 -15.92
CA CYS A 411 33.23 18.97 -15.59
C CYS A 411 32.34 17.77 -15.97
N HIS A 412 31.02 17.90 -15.87
CA HIS A 412 30.02 16.86 -16.14
C HIS A 412 29.22 17.23 -17.38
N GLY A 413 29.76 16.89 -18.55
CA GLY A 413 29.11 17.15 -19.82
C GLY A 413 29.87 16.56 -21.00
N THR A 414 29.36 16.74 -22.22
CA THR A 414 29.95 16.24 -23.47
C THR A 414 31.46 16.51 -23.69
N ALA A 415 32.03 17.53 -23.04
CA ALA A 415 33.47 17.84 -23.09
C ALA A 415 34.21 17.58 -21.75
N GLY A 416 33.49 17.09 -20.75
CA GLY A 416 33.93 16.83 -19.38
C GLY A 416 34.43 15.38 -19.15
N PHE A 417 34.35 14.94 -17.90
CA PHE A 417 34.82 13.62 -17.44
C PHE A 417 33.74 12.54 -17.48
N SER A 418 32.48 12.92 -17.26
CA SER A 418 31.30 12.04 -17.27
C SER A 418 30.06 12.82 -17.69
N SER A 419 29.00 12.12 -18.09
CA SER A 419 27.66 12.65 -18.37
C SER A 419 26.66 12.29 -17.27
N LEU A 420 25.48 12.91 -17.29
CA LEU A 420 24.40 12.54 -16.35
C LEU A 420 23.97 11.07 -16.54
N THR A 421 23.96 10.62 -17.79
CA THR A 421 23.63 9.24 -18.18
C THR A 421 24.61 8.18 -17.70
N ASP A 422 25.82 8.57 -17.25
CA ASP A 422 26.75 7.64 -16.62
C ASP A 422 26.30 7.24 -15.20
N TYR A 423 25.43 8.04 -14.58
CA TYR A 423 24.92 7.82 -13.22
C TYR A 423 23.42 7.47 -13.19
N HIS A 424 22.64 7.98 -14.14
CA HIS A 424 21.21 7.72 -14.24
C HIS A 424 20.84 7.31 -15.67
N SER A 425 20.40 6.07 -15.85
CA SER A 425 19.86 5.59 -17.13
C SER A 425 18.45 6.12 -17.41
N GLY A 426 17.77 6.62 -16.36
CA GLY A 426 16.35 6.94 -16.37
C GLY A 426 15.44 5.77 -15.98
N TYR A 427 16.04 4.62 -15.68
CA TYR A 427 15.37 3.40 -15.23
C TYR A 427 16.00 2.91 -13.93
N ASP A 428 15.18 2.28 -13.08
CA ASP A 428 15.67 1.52 -11.93
C ASP A 428 16.42 0.27 -12.43
N ASP A 429 17.68 0.10 -12.02
CA ASP A 429 18.56 -0.99 -12.46
C ASP A 429 18.28 -2.33 -11.77
N HIS A 430 17.41 -2.36 -10.77
CA HIS A 430 16.84 -3.59 -10.25
C HIS A 430 15.63 -4.04 -11.08
N ILE A 431 14.91 -3.14 -11.76
CA ILE A 431 13.69 -3.46 -12.52
C ILE A 431 13.97 -3.61 -14.01
N TYR A 432 14.85 -2.77 -14.57
CA TYR A 432 15.10 -2.67 -16.00
C TYR A 432 16.56 -2.87 -16.36
N ASP A 433 16.78 -3.38 -17.57
CA ASP A 433 18.07 -3.24 -18.22
C ASP A 433 18.32 -1.81 -18.72
N ALA A 434 19.55 -1.54 -19.15
CA ALA A 434 19.96 -0.23 -19.66
C ALA A 434 19.23 0.22 -20.94
N THR A 435 18.40 -0.64 -21.56
CA THR A 435 17.57 -0.30 -22.72
C THR A 435 16.13 0.04 -22.35
N GLY A 436 15.77 -0.08 -21.07
CA GLY A 436 14.40 0.11 -20.58
C GLY A 436 13.52 -1.13 -20.69
N THR A 437 14.12 -2.33 -20.83
CA THR A 437 13.36 -3.59 -20.82
C THR A 437 13.30 -4.14 -19.41
N LYS A 438 12.10 -4.47 -18.90
CA LYS A 438 11.96 -5.08 -17.57
C LYS A 438 12.61 -6.46 -17.52
N PHE A 439 13.30 -6.78 -16.43
CA PHE A 439 13.88 -8.11 -16.24
C PHE A 439 12.82 -9.20 -16.14
N ALA A 440 11.70 -8.91 -15.46
CA ALA A 440 10.54 -9.79 -15.36
C ALA A 440 9.95 -10.22 -16.72
N ASP A 441 10.06 -9.38 -17.77
CA ASP A 441 9.58 -9.72 -19.11
C ASP A 441 10.53 -10.67 -19.87
N THR A 442 11.78 -10.78 -19.41
CA THR A 442 12.85 -11.55 -20.07
C THR A 442 13.15 -12.86 -19.34
N TYR A 443 13.15 -12.80 -18.01
CA TYR A 443 13.52 -13.90 -17.12
C TYR A 443 12.28 -14.39 -16.38
N THR A 444 11.77 -15.56 -16.80
CA THR A 444 10.49 -16.09 -16.33
C THR A 444 10.65 -17.51 -15.81
N VAL A 445 9.67 -17.93 -15.01
CA VAL A 445 9.50 -19.31 -14.54
C VAL A 445 8.12 -19.83 -14.93
N SER A 446 7.94 -21.15 -14.99
CA SER A 446 6.65 -21.78 -15.27
C SER A 446 6.43 -23.02 -14.42
N ILE A 447 5.16 -23.27 -14.08
CA ILE A 447 4.71 -24.56 -13.53
C ILE A 447 4.34 -25.44 -14.71
N ASP A 448 5.07 -26.54 -14.90
CA ASP A 448 4.92 -27.39 -16.08
C ASP A 448 3.92 -28.53 -15.82
N ASN A 449 3.94 -29.10 -14.61
CA ASN A 449 3.02 -30.16 -14.20
C ASN A 449 2.95 -30.29 -12.66
N VAL A 450 1.79 -30.71 -12.15
CA VAL A 450 1.61 -31.09 -10.74
C VAL A 450 0.85 -32.42 -10.67
N SER A 451 1.27 -33.31 -9.78
CA SER A 451 0.57 -34.58 -9.55
C SER A 451 0.63 -35.03 -8.10
N VAL A 452 -0.43 -35.72 -7.66
CA VAL A 452 -0.61 -36.21 -6.30
C VAL A 452 -0.75 -37.73 -6.31
N ALA A 453 0.02 -38.42 -5.47
CA ALA A 453 -0.02 -39.87 -5.32
C ALA A 453 0.06 -40.25 -3.83
N GLY A 454 -1.11 -40.46 -3.21
CA GLY A 454 -1.19 -40.61 -1.76
C GLY A 454 -0.87 -39.27 -1.09
N ASP A 455 0.05 -39.28 -0.13
CA ASP A 455 0.49 -38.06 0.57
C ASP A 455 1.66 -37.35 -0.13
N LEU A 456 2.01 -37.79 -1.36
CA LEU A 456 3.11 -37.22 -2.13
C LEU A 456 2.60 -36.26 -3.20
N VAL A 457 3.17 -35.05 -3.23
CA VAL A 457 2.90 -34.04 -4.25
C VAL A 457 4.16 -33.86 -5.09
N THR A 458 4.11 -34.09 -6.39
CA THR A 458 5.22 -33.85 -7.32
C THR A 458 4.92 -32.63 -8.18
N VAL A 459 5.87 -31.69 -8.21
CA VAL A 459 5.83 -30.46 -9.00
C VAL A 459 6.97 -30.49 -10.00
N GLU A 460 6.65 -30.28 -11.27
CA GLU A 460 7.59 -30.07 -12.37
C GLU A 460 7.51 -28.60 -12.79
N PHE A 461 8.65 -27.94 -12.91
CA PHE A 461 8.74 -26.51 -13.24
C PHE A 461 10.03 -26.18 -13.97
N SER A 462 10.04 -25.08 -14.72
CA SER A 462 11.18 -24.65 -15.51
C SER A 462 11.39 -23.14 -15.49
N SER A 463 12.54 -22.69 -15.97
CA SER A 463 12.89 -21.28 -16.09
C SER A 463 13.44 -20.94 -17.49
N SER A 464 13.33 -19.68 -17.89
CA SER A 464 13.86 -19.21 -19.18
C SER A 464 15.39 -19.13 -19.19
N ASP A 465 16.01 -19.00 -18.02
CA ASP A 465 17.47 -18.98 -17.83
C ASP A 465 17.91 -19.96 -16.72
N PRO A 466 18.91 -20.84 -16.96
CA PRO A 466 19.40 -21.79 -15.95
C PRO A 466 20.14 -21.14 -14.77
N ALA A 467 20.44 -19.84 -14.81
CA ALA A 467 21.02 -19.10 -13.68
C ALA A 467 19.98 -18.70 -12.62
N ILE A 468 18.68 -18.76 -12.95
CA ILE A 468 17.60 -18.49 -12.01
C ILE A 468 17.64 -19.54 -10.89
N VAL A 469 17.54 -19.07 -9.65
CA VAL A 469 17.37 -19.89 -8.44
C VAL A 469 15.89 -19.87 -8.06
N PRO A 470 15.15 -20.97 -8.29
CA PRO A 470 13.73 -21.02 -7.97
C PRO A 470 13.47 -21.54 -6.54
N GLU A 471 12.46 -20.99 -5.89
CA GLU A 471 11.85 -21.52 -4.67
C GLU A 471 10.44 -22.04 -4.98
N VAL A 472 10.17 -23.32 -4.72
CA VAL A 472 8.81 -23.87 -4.78
C VAL A 472 8.10 -23.69 -3.44
N LEU A 473 6.89 -23.13 -3.47
CA LEU A 473 6.05 -22.88 -2.31
C LEU A 473 4.72 -23.63 -2.47
N LEU A 474 4.32 -24.36 -1.43
CA LEU A 474 3.05 -25.08 -1.39
C LEU A 474 2.17 -24.54 -0.25
N SER A 475 1.03 -23.94 -0.59
CA SER A 475 0.06 -23.39 0.38
C SER A 475 -1.31 -24.04 0.20
N PHE A 476 -2.10 -24.20 1.26
CA PHE A 476 -3.40 -24.89 1.21
C PHE A 476 -4.57 -24.02 1.65
N TYR A 477 -5.58 -23.95 0.80
CA TYR A 477 -6.83 -23.25 1.08
C TYR A 477 -7.64 -23.98 2.15
N GLY A 478 -8.16 -23.22 3.13
CA GLY A 478 -9.08 -23.75 4.15
C GLY A 478 -10.54 -23.55 3.73
N TRP A 479 -11.35 -24.62 3.85
CA TRP A 479 -12.80 -24.64 3.58
C TRP A 479 -13.21 -24.01 2.25
N ASP A 480 -12.37 -24.16 1.21
CA ASP A 480 -12.59 -23.54 -0.11
C ASP A 480 -12.77 -22.00 -0.06
N THR A 481 -12.25 -21.35 0.99
CA THR A 481 -12.23 -19.90 1.13
C THR A 481 -11.05 -19.27 0.40
N ARG A 482 -11.05 -17.95 0.32
CA ARG A 482 -9.93 -17.16 -0.22
C ARG A 482 -8.68 -17.23 0.67
N ASN A 483 -8.68 -17.82 1.85
CA ASN A 483 -7.53 -17.79 2.75
C ASN A 483 -6.86 -19.16 2.84
N PHE A 484 -5.53 -19.15 3.01
CA PHE A 484 -4.80 -20.36 3.34
C PHE A 484 -4.96 -20.65 4.83
N ILE A 485 -5.34 -21.90 5.15
CA ILE A 485 -5.26 -22.42 6.51
C ILE A 485 -3.83 -22.88 6.83
N VAL A 486 -3.07 -23.19 5.78
CA VAL A 486 -1.64 -23.51 5.83
C VAL A 486 -0.94 -22.70 4.75
N GLY A 487 -0.17 -21.69 5.14
CA GLY A 487 0.76 -20.98 4.25
C GLY A 487 2.09 -21.72 4.11
N SER A 488 2.77 -21.58 2.96
CA SER A 488 4.06 -22.26 2.73
C SER A 488 5.13 -21.86 3.75
N HIS A 489 5.09 -20.60 4.18
CA HIS A 489 6.07 -20.02 5.09
C HIS A 489 5.83 -20.37 6.56
N GLU A 490 4.82 -21.18 6.82
CA GLU A 490 4.49 -21.64 8.14
C GLU A 490 5.35 -22.85 8.53
N ARG A 491 5.65 -22.94 9.83
CA ARG A 491 6.53 -23.96 10.36
C ARG A 491 5.75 -25.15 10.88
N ASP A 492 6.17 -26.31 10.42
CA ASP A 492 5.69 -27.57 10.94
C ASP A 492 6.09 -27.82 12.40
N ALA A 493 5.20 -28.49 13.13
CA ALA A 493 5.37 -28.81 14.54
C ALA A 493 6.12 -30.13 14.82
N ASN A 494 6.28 -31.01 13.83
CA ASN A 494 6.67 -32.42 14.04
C ASN A 494 8.04 -32.82 13.49
N VAL A 495 8.47 -32.18 12.42
CA VAL A 495 9.63 -32.52 11.60
C VAL A 495 10.81 -31.68 12.06
N THR A 496 11.88 -32.38 12.41
CA THR A 496 13.17 -31.80 12.79
C THR A 496 14.19 -32.14 11.72
N GLY A 497 15.09 -31.19 11.39
CA GLY A 497 16.15 -31.44 10.41
C GLY A 497 16.25 -30.44 9.26
N CYS A 498 15.33 -29.48 9.14
CA CYS A 498 15.50 -28.34 8.24
C CYS A 498 16.59 -27.38 8.71
N ALA A 499 17.33 -26.79 7.76
CA ALA A 499 18.25 -25.70 8.05
C ALA A 499 17.46 -24.43 8.43
N GLY A 500 17.81 -23.80 9.57
CA GLY A 500 17.15 -22.57 10.01
C GLY A 500 17.43 -22.21 11.47
N ARG A 501 17.11 -20.96 11.86
CA ARG A 501 17.24 -20.47 13.25
C ARG A 501 16.13 -20.96 14.18
N ARG A 502 15.00 -21.44 13.63
CA ARG A 502 13.81 -21.91 14.39
C ARG A 502 13.56 -23.39 14.07
N PRO A 503 13.08 -24.20 15.05
CA PRO A 503 12.70 -25.60 14.80
C PRO A 503 11.49 -25.69 13.85
N GLY A 504 11.35 -26.81 13.15
CA GLY A 504 10.29 -27.05 12.16
C GLY A 504 10.72 -26.81 10.71
N CYS A 505 10.01 -27.43 9.77
CA CYS A 505 10.21 -27.29 8.34
C CYS A 505 9.10 -26.46 7.69
N ASN A 506 9.46 -25.61 6.72
CA ASN A 506 8.51 -24.88 5.89
C ASN A 506 8.10 -25.75 4.68
N MET A 507 6.95 -25.46 4.09
CA MET A 507 6.54 -26.00 2.79
C MET A 507 7.14 -25.19 1.63
N GLU A 508 8.44 -24.96 1.75
CA GLU A 508 9.27 -24.15 0.85
C GLU A 508 10.54 -24.94 0.56
N TYR A 509 10.98 -24.91 -0.70
CA TYR A 509 12.18 -25.62 -1.12
C TYR A 509 12.85 -24.96 -2.31
N VAL A 510 14.14 -24.67 -2.14
CA VAL A 510 15.05 -24.36 -3.24
C VAL A 510 15.75 -25.66 -3.65
N PRO A 511 15.69 -26.09 -4.93
CA PRO A 511 16.37 -27.29 -5.39
C PRO A 511 17.87 -27.30 -5.08
N GLU A 512 18.40 -28.45 -4.67
CA GLU A 512 19.84 -28.61 -4.40
C GLU A 512 20.67 -28.38 -5.66
N SER A 513 20.13 -28.72 -6.84
CA SER A 513 20.77 -28.44 -8.13
C SER A 513 20.90 -26.93 -8.44
N SER A 514 20.15 -26.08 -7.75
CA SER A 514 20.20 -24.62 -7.84
C SER A 514 20.92 -23.97 -6.66
N GLY A 515 21.60 -24.76 -5.81
CA GLY A 515 22.33 -24.25 -4.65
C GLY A 515 21.53 -24.25 -3.33
N GLY A 516 20.32 -24.81 -3.34
CA GLY A 516 19.52 -25.01 -2.14
C GLY A 516 20.09 -26.05 -1.16
N GLY A 517 19.52 -26.09 0.04
CA GLY A 517 19.86 -27.06 1.08
C GLY A 517 18.88 -28.21 1.18
N ALA A 518 19.31 -29.35 1.72
CA ALA A 518 18.42 -30.49 1.96
C ALA A 518 17.25 -30.12 2.88
N ASN A 519 16.03 -30.45 2.46
CA ASN A 519 14.80 -30.33 3.25
C ASN A 519 14.16 -31.72 3.39
N PRO A 520 13.98 -32.29 4.60
CA PRO A 520 13.42 -33.63 4.80
C PRO A 520 11.98 -33.82 4.27
N LEU A 521 11.25 -32.73 3.99
CA LEU A 521 9.93 -32.79 3.37
C LEU A 521 9.98 -32.95 1.85
N PHE A 522 11.11 -32.61 1.22
CA PHE A 522 11.24 -32.54 -0.24
C PHE A 522 12.32 -33.50 -0.73
N THR A 523 12.08 -34.08 -1.90
CA THR A 523 13.06 -34.87 -2.63
C THR A 523 13.14 -34.34 -4.06
N GLU A 524 14.34 -33.96 -4.48
CA GLU A 524 14.61 -33.61 -5.86
C GLU A 524 14.89 -34.86 -6.69
N ASP A 525 14.22 -35.02 -7.84
CA ASP A 525 14.47 -36.13 -8.76
C ASP A 525 15.85 -35.99 -9.42
N ALA A 526 16.49 -37.12 -9.75
CA ALA A 526 17.79 -37.13 -10.40
C ALA A 526 17.79 -36.58 -11.85
N LEU A 527 16.62 -36.37 -12.45
CA LEU A 527 16.44 -35.73 -13.75
C LEU A 527 16.44 -34.20 -13.68
N SER A 528 16.33 -33.61 -12.50
CA SER A 528 16.40 -32.17 -12.31
C SER A 528 17.75 -31.61 -12.76
N VAL A 529 17.71 -30.51 -13.49
CA VAL A 529 18.87 -29.76 -13.98
C VAL A 529 18.57 -28.27 -13.86
N PRO A 530 19.58 -27.38 -13.75
CA PRO A 530 19.34 -25.94 -13.80
C PRO A 530 18.52 -25.56 -15.04
N GLY A 531 17.38 -24.91 -14.82
CA GLY A 531 16.38 -24.57 -15.83
C GLY A 531 15.19 -25.52 -15.94
N ALA A 532 15.21 -26.71 -15.31
CA ALA A 532 14.11 -27.66 -15.31
C ALA A 532 14.20 -28.63 -14.10
N TRP A 533 13.21 -28.58 -13.21
CA TRP A 533 13.23 -29.29 -11.94
C TRP A 533 12.01 -30.17 -11.75
N ILE A 534 12.20 -31.27 -11.03
CA ILE A 534 11.15 -32.18 -10.58
C ILE A 534 11.36 -32.40 -9.08
N VAL A 535 10.40 -31.94 -8.29
CA VAL A 535 10.47 -31.96 -6.83
C VAL A 535 9.23 -32.66 -6.27
N THR A 536 9.43 -33.59 -5.34
CA THR A 536 8.35 -34.27 -4.62
C THR A 536 8.33 -33.87 -3.14
N ALA A 537 7.21 -33.32 -2.67
CA ALA A 537 6.92 -33.06 -1.27
C ALA A 537 6.17 -34.24 -0.63
N ASP A 538 6.53 -34.60 0.61
CA ASP A 538 5.85 -35.60 1.45
C ASP A 538 5.02 -34.91 2.55
N LEU A 539 3.70 -34.97 2.42
CA LEU A 539 2.76 -34.35 3.36
C LEU A 539 2.46 -35.21 4.58
N SER A 540 2.88 -36.48 4.60
CA SER A 540 2.40 -37.48 5.58
C SER A 540 2.72 -37.13 7.04
N ALA A 541 3.79 -36.37 7.26
CA ALA A 541 4.24 -35.96 8.59
C ALA A 541 4.04 -34.47 8.89
N TRP A 542 3.54 -33.70 7.92
CA TRP A 542 3.43 -32.25 8.07
C TRP A 542 2.20 -31.86 8.89
N GLN A 543 2.41 -31.03 9.90
CA GLN A 543 1.36 -30.49 10.76
C GLN A 543 1.68 -29.03 11.11
N LEU A 544 0.79 -28.10 10.74
CA LEU A 544 0.87 -26.75 11.28
C LEU A 544 0.65 -26.82 12.78
N THR A 545 1.45 -26.08 13.53
CA THR A 545 1.32 -25.98 14.99
C THR A 545 -0.16 -25.81 15.39
N LYS A 546 -0.67 -26.74 16.21
CA LYS A 546 -2.04 -26.78 16.75
C LYS A 546 -3.18 -27.07 15.74
N THR A 547 -2.87 -27.45 14.51
CA THR A 547 -3.85 -28.01 13.55
C THR A 547 -3.76 -29.54 13.48
N ASP A 548 -4.61 -30.20 12.69
CA ASP A 548 -4.47 -31.62 12.36
C ASP A 548 -3.32 -31.86 11.35
N LEU A 549 -2.88 -33.12 11.21
CA LEU A 549 -1.93 -33.50 10.15
C LEU A 549 -2.52 -33.20 8.76
N MET A 550 -1.69 -32.86 7.78
CA MET A 550 -2.18 -32.57 6.43
C MET A 550 -3.09 -33.66 5.83
N PRO A 551 -2.76 -34.96 5.91
CA PRO A 551 -3.65 -36.01 5.44
C PRO A 551 -5.04 -36.00 6.11
N ASP A 552 -5.12 -35.62 7.38
CA ASP A 552 -6.37 -35.52 8.13
C ASP A 552 -7.17 -34.28 7.70
N LEU A 553 -6.53 -33.13 7.52
CA LEU A 553 -7.17 -31.92 6.98
C LEU A 553 -7.75 -32.17 5.58
N ILE A 554 -7.04 -32.92 4.73
CA ILE A 554 -7.52 -33.31 3.40
C ILE A 554 -8.70 -34.29 3.52
N THR A 555 -8.55 -35.34 4.35
CA THR A 555 -9.58 -36.38 4.51
C THR A 555 -10.87 -35.83 5.12
N ASN A 556 -10.76 -34.86 6.04
CA ASN A 556 -11.88 -34.21 6.69
C ASN A 556 -12.54 -33.12 5.80
N GLY A 557 -11.96 -32.83 4.63
CA GLY A 557 -12.49 -31.84 3.69
C GLY A 557 -12.22 -30.39 4.09
N VAL A 558 -11.36 -30.16 5.10
CA VAL A 558 -10.89 -28.81 5.46
C VAL A 558 -10.03 -28.26 4.33
N VAL A 559 -9.18 -29.12 3.73
CA VAL A 559 -8.34 -28.77 2.57
C VAL A 559 -8.77 -29.61 1.38
N SER A 560 -9.06 -28.95 0.26
CA SER A 560 -9.33 -29.62 -1.02
C SER A 560 -8.43 -29.16 -2.16
N LYS A 561 -7.84 -27.97 -2.01
CA LYS A 561 -7.03 -27.29 -3.03
C LYS A 561 -5.76 -26.72 -2.42
N MET A 562 -4.73 -26.70 -3.25
CA MET A 562 -3.40 -26.19 -2.95
C MET A 562 -3.05 -25.12 -3.97
N GLU A 563 -2.43 -24.02 -3.53
CA GLU A 563 -1.73 -23.11 -4.41
C GLU A 563 -0.27 -23.57 -4.51
N VAL A 564 0.19 -23.78 -5.74
CA VAL A 564 1.60 -24.02 -6.05
C VAL A 564 2.17 -22.72 -6.58
N SER A 565 3.26 -22.23 -5.99
CA SER A 565 3.96 -21.05 -6.46
C SER A 565 5.43 -21.36 -6.72
N ILE A 566 6.01 -20.69 -7.73
CA ILE A 566 7.45 -20.72 -8.01
C ILE A 566 7.95 -19.28 -7.95
N ALA A 567 8.74 -18.95 -6.94
CA ALA A 567 9.38 -17.64 -6.78
C ALA A 567 10.81 -17.67 -7.33
N PRO A 568 11.15 -16.84 -8.35
CA PRO A 568 12.48 -16.82 -8.95
C PRO A 568 13.40 -15.77 -8.35
N GLU A 569 14.66 -16.12 -8.09
CA GLU A 569 15.74 -15.17 -7.78
C GLU A 569 16.81 -15.20 -8.87
N LEU A 570 17.37 -14.03 -9.21
CA LEU A 570 18.45 -13.89 -10.18
C LEU A 570 19.36 -12.72 -9.82
N GLU A 571 20.66 -12.99 -9.74
CA GLU A 571 21.69 -11.96 -9.54
C GLU A 571 22.33 -11.60 -10.89
N LEU A 572 22.30 -10.31 -11.26
CA LEU A 572 23.00 -9.78 -12.44
C LEU A 572 23.95 -8.67 -12.01
N GLY A 573 25.24 -8.79 -12.37
CA GLY A 573 26.22 -7.76 -12.04
C GLY A 573 26.56 -7.63 -10.55
N GLY A 574 26.12 -8.59 -9.71
CA GLY A 574 26.32 -8.57 -8.26
C GLY A 574 25.14 -8.01 -7.47
N GLU A 575 24.02 -7.71 -8.14
CA GLU A 575 22.78 -7.22 -7.53
C GLU A 575 21.62 -8.14 -7.92
N ASP A 576 20.66 -8.31 -7.00
CA ASP A 576 19.42 -9.04 -7.28
C ASP A 576 18.51 -8.19 -8.16
N VAL A 577 17.99 -8.80 -9.23
CA VAL A 577 17.02 -8.15 -10.13
C VAL A 577 15.60 -8.62 -9.84
N VAL A 578 14.67 -7.72 -10.10
CA VAL A 578 13.26 -7.90 -9.81
C VAL A 578 12.61 -8.80 -10.85
N LEU A 579 12.16 -9.97 -10.38
CA LEU A 579 11.45 -10.97 -11.16
C LEU A 579 10.05 -11.24 -10.58
N GLU A 580 9.20 -11.87 -11.38
CA GLU A 580 7.81 -12.18 -11.01
C GLU A 580 7.63 -13.70 -10.88
N ALA A 581 7.08 -14.13 -9.74
CA ALA A 581 6.65 -15.48 -9.46
C ALA A 581 5.44 -15.88 -10.31
N VAL A 582 5.28 -17.20 -10.46
CA VAL A 582 4.05 -17.78 -11.01
C VAL A 582 3.32 -18.57 -9.95
N SER A 583 2.00 -18.62 -10.02
CA SER A 583 1.22 -19.51 -9.17
C SER A 583 -0.01 -20.08 -9.86
N ASP A 584 -0.35 -21.31 -9.48
CA ASP A 584 -1.54 -22.00 -9.98
C ASP A 584 -2.21 -22.81 -8.86
N THR A 585 -3.54 -22.80 -8.88
CA THR A 585 -4.34 -23.62 -7.97
C THR A 585 -4.49 -25.04 -8.50
N PHE A 586 -4.23 -26.03 -7.65
CA PHE A 586 -4.36 -27.44 -7.93
C PHE A 586 -5.39 -28.11 -6.99
N ASP A 587 -6.33 -28.86 -7.54
CA ASP A 587 -7.30 -29.63 -6.77
C ASP A 587 -6.74 -31.03 -6.45
N LEU A 588 -6.58 -31.29 -5.15
CA LEU A 588 -5.93 -32.50 -4.63
C LEU A 588 -6.77 -33.77 -4.87
N SER A 589 -8.09 -33.62 -5.02
CA SER A 589 -9.02 -34.74 -5.17
C SER A 589 -9.16 -35.20 -6.62
N THR A 590 -9.17 -34.24 -7.53
CA THR A 590 -9.31 -34.48 -8.98
C THR A 590 -7.97 -34.61 -9.67
N ASN A 591 -6.89 -34.19 -9.01
CA ASN A 591 -5.52 -34.20 -9.52
C ASN A 591 -5.39 -33.37 -10.80
N THR A 592 -5.96 -32.16 -10.79
CA THR A 592 -5.98 -31.23 -11.93
C THR A 592 -5.89 -29.78 -11.47
N PHE A 593 -5.35 -28.91 -12.33
CA PHE A 593 -5.39 -27.47 -12.14
C PHE A 593 -6.81 -26.89 -12.19
N VAL A 594 -7.06 -25.88 -11.37
CA VAL A 594 -8.31 -25.13 -11.30
C VAL A 594 -8.06 -23.73 -11.85
N ALA A 595 -8.50 -23.49 -13.09
CA ALA A 595 -8.38 -22.19 -13.72
C ALA A 595 -9.14 -21.12 -12.91
N ASP A 596 -8.51 -19.95 -12.76
CA ASP A 596 -9.09 -18.76 -12.14
C ASP A 596 -9.72 -19.02 -10.75
N TYR A 597 -9.19 -19.87 -9.87
CA TYR A 597 -9.89 -20.17 -8.61
C TYR A 597 -10.09 -18.91 -7.74
N PHE A 598 -9.01 -18.13 -7.56
CA PHE A 598 -9.04 -16.76 -7.01
C PHE A 598 -8.05 -15.82 -7.73
N SER A 599 -7.71 -16.17 -8.96
CA SER A 599 -6.83 -15.46 -9.88
C SER A 599 -7.58 -15.13 -11.17
N GLY A 600 -6.92 -14.41 -12.09
CA GLY A 600 -7.47 -14.06 -13.40
C GLY A 600 -8.87 -13.45 -13.31
N ALA A 601 -9.84 -14.06 -13.99
CA ALA A 601 -11.22 -13.55 -14.05
C ALA A 601 -11.96 -13.52 -12.69
N ASN A 602 -11.49 -14.27 -11.68
CA ASN A 602 -12.08 -14.29 -10.33
C ASN A 602 -11.19 -13.62 -9.28
N ALA A 603 -10.14 -12.92 -9.72
CA ALA A 603 -9.27 -12.14 -8.86
C ALA A 603 -10.04 -10.98 -8.22
N THR A 604 -9.79 -10.74 -6.94
CA THR A 604 -10.35 -9.58 -6.20
C THR A 604 -9.52 -8.32 -6.40
N VAL A 605 -8.23 -8.48 -6.65
CA VAL A 605 -7.26 -7.41 -6.89
C VAL A 605 -6.56 -7.71 -8.19
N ASP A 606 -6.19 -6.65 -8.90
CA ASP A 606 -5.45 -6.72 -10.15
C ASP A 606 -4.02 -6.21 -9.90
N LEU A 607 -3.03 -7.05 -10.22
CA LEU A 607 -1.61 -6.70 -10.02
C LEU A 607 -1.20 -5.55 -10.93
N ASP A 608 -1.74 -5.46 -12.13
CA ASP A 608 -1.41 -4.38 -13.06
C ASP A 608 -1.77 -3.04 -12.43
N LYS A 609 -2.89 -2.98 -11.72
CA LYS A 609 -3.29 -1.78 -10.97
C LYS A 609 -2.36 -1.44 -9.81
N CYS A 610 -1.78 -2.44 -9.13
CA CYS A 610 -0.75 -2.20 -8.13
C CYS A 610 0.53 -1.65 -8.78
N ASN A 611 0.96 -2.25 -9.89
CA ASN A 611 2.18 -1.90 -10.62
C ASN A 611 2.07 -0.56 -11.35
N VAL A 612 0.86 -0.06 -11.61
CA VAL A 612 0.68 1.33 -12.04
C VAL A 612 1.32 2.32 -11.04
N CYS A 613 1.26 2.04 -9.73
CA CYS A 613 1.90 2.88 -8.69
C CYS A 613 3.27 2.37 -8.22
N HIS A 614 3.51 1.06 -8.25
CA HIS A 614 4.74 0.45 -7.72
C HIS A 614 5.79 0.10 -8.80
N ASP A 615 5.42 0.19 -10.08
CA ASP A 615 6.15 -0.27 -11.27
C ASP A 615 6.37 -1.79 -11.33
N SER A 616 7.01 -2.35 -10.30
CA SER A 616 6.94 -3.77 -9.97
C SER A 616 6.84 -3.91 -8.46
N LEU A 617 5.76 -4.52 -7.98
CA LEU A 617 5.49 -4.71 -6.56
C LEU A 617 6.63 -5.47 -5.85
N ALA A 618 7.31 -6.38 -6.54
CA ALA A 618 8.46 -7.12 -6.04
C ALA A 618 9.62 -6.20 -5.60
N SER A 619 9.80 -5.04 -6.23
CA SER A 619 10.86 -4.08 -5.89
C SER A 619 10.67 -3.42 -4.52
N THR A 620 9.42 -3.32 -4.05
CA THR A 620 9.09 -2.58 -2.82
C THR A 620 9.12 -3.47 -1.57
N PHE A 621 9.09 -4.79 -1.73
CA PHE A 621 8.97 -5.73 -0.62
C PHE A 621 10.03 -6.83 -0.68
N HIS A 622 10.60 -7.16 0.49
CA HIS A 622 11.54 -8.28 0.63
C HIS A 622 12.75 -8.20 -0.32
N ASP A 623 13.35 -7.03 -0.45
CA ASP A 623 14.61 -6.81 -1.17
C ASP A 623 14.62 -7.34 -2.62
N GLY A 624 13.49 -7.32 -3.34
CA GLY A 624 13.44 -7.74 -4.74
C GLY A 624 13.41 -9.26 -4.98
N SER A 625 13.23 -10.08 -3.93
CA SER A 625 13.36 -11.56 -3.90
C SER A 625 12.38 -12.39 -4.75
N GLY A 626 11.91 -11.88 -5.89
CA GLY A 626 11.03 -12.66 -6.79
C GLY A 626 9.63 -12.91 -6.24
N ARG A 627 9.18 -12.12 -5.26
CA ARG A 627 7.92 -12.32 -4.53
C ARG A 627 6.74 -11.50 -5.06
N GLY A 628 6.97 -10.64 -6.06
CA GLY A 628 5.90 -10.22 -6.98
C GLY A 628 5.51 -11.42 -7.85
N GLY A 629 4.36 -11.42 -8.51
CA GLY A 629 4.01 -12.52 -9.40
C GLY A 629 2.62 -12.43 -9.99
N ASP A 630 2.27 -13.40 -10.87
CA ASP A 630 1.00 -13.60 -11.62
C ASP A 630 -0.30 -13.62 -10.77
N GLY A 631 -0.20 -13.24 -9.49
CA GLY A 631 -1.30 -12.76 -8.67
C GLY A 631 -0.86 -12.50 -7.23
N ILE A 632 -1.73 -11.85 -6.46
CA ILE A 632 -1.61 -11.63 -5.00
C ILE A 632 -1.57 -12.95 -4.20
N GLN A 633 -1.75 -14.11 -4.85
CA GLN A 633 -1.73 -15.43 -4.20
C GLN A 633 -0.38 -15.76 -3.57
N VAL A 634 0.73 -15.42 -4.25
CA VAL A 634 2.09 -15.66 -3.74
C VAL A 634 2.31 -14.93 -2.41
N CYS A 635 1.85 -13.67 -2.32
CA CYS A 635 1.95 -12.88 -1.09
C CYS A 635 1.26 -13.60 0.08
N LYS A 636 0.10 -14.22 -0.17
CA LYS A 636 -0.70 -14.90 0.85
C LYS A 636 -0.02 -16.15 1.39
N ALA A 637 0.96 -16.72 0.70
CA ALA A 637 1.76 -17.85 1.20
C ALA A 637 2.49 -17.50 2.52
N CYS A 638 2.80 -16.21 2.71
CA CYS A 638 3.35 -15.65 3.94
C CYS A 638 2.32 -14.80 4.73
N HIS A 639 1.38 -14.17 4.02
CA HIS A 639 0.38 -13.26 4.57
C HIS A 639 -0.98 -13.95 4.77
N THR A 640 -1.01 -14.87 5.73
CA THR A 640 -2.21 -15.65 6.09
C THR A 640 -3.00 -14.98 7.22
N THR A 641 -4.24 -15.42 7.41
CA THR A 641 -5.12 -14.93 8.49
C THR A 641 -4.77 -15.48 9.86
N THR A 642 -3.92 -16.51 9.89
CA THR A 642 -3.51 -17.23 11.09
C THR A 642 -2.38 -16.54 11.84
N PHE A 643 -1.83 -15.43 11.33
CA PHE A 643 -0.82 -14.63 12.00
C PHE A 643 -1.25 -13.18 12.24
N PRO A 644 -0.88 -12.61 13.39
CA PRO A 644 -1.10 -11.19 13.67
C PRO A 644 -0.19 -10.35 12.78
N GLY A 645 -0.56 -9.09 12.52
CA GLY A 645 0.28 -8.14 11.81
C GLY A 645 1.67 -8.06 12.46
N SER A 646 2.73 -8.33 11.69
CA SER A 646 4.10 -8.43 12.23
C SER A 646 4.74 -7.08 12.53
N HIS A 647 4.25 -6.02 11.88
CA HIS A 647 4.74 -4.64 12.07
C HIS A 647 3.62 -3.63 12.36
N ILE A 648 2.37 -4.04 12.21
CA ILE A 648 1.21 -3.16 12.29
C ILE A 648 0.30 -3.69 13.39
N GLU A 649 0.08 -2.88 14.42
CA GLU A 649 -0.80 -3.23 15.53
C GLU A 649 -2.28 -3.23 15.13
N LEU A 650 -3.10 -4.04 15.81
CA LEU A 650 -4.54 -4.12 15.58
C LEU A 650 -4.95 -4.47 14.13
N ALA A 651 -3.97 -4.90 13.32
CA ALA A 651 -4.13 -5.44 11.98
C ALA A 651 -3.78 -6.93 11.96
N SER A 652 -4.35 -7.64 10.99
CA SER A 652 -3.96 -9.00 10.68
C SER A 652 -2.81 -9.01 9.67
N ARG A 653 -2.02 -10.08 9.63
CA ARG A 653 -1.02 -10.25 8.58
C ARG A 653 -1.65 -10.53 7.21
N ALA A 654 -2.91 -10.96 7.18
CA ALA A 654 -3.64 -11.20 5.95
C ALA A 654 -3.65 -9.97 5.04
N ILE A 655 -3.43 -10.17 3.74
CA ILE A 655 -3.26 -9.10 2.75
C ILE A 655 -4.40 -8.07 2.77
N ASP A 656 -5.65 -8.52 2.96
CA ASP A 656 -6.83 -7.65 3.02
C ASP A 656 -6.85 -6.71 4.24
N SER A 657 -6.17 -7.07 5.33
CA SER A 657 -6.00 -6.19 6.49
C SER A 657 -4.75 -5.33 6.35
N TYR A 658 -3.65 -5.99 5.96
CA TYR A 658 -2.32 -5.43 5.99
C TYR A 658 -2.16 -4.32 4.95
N VAL A 659 -2.58 -4.57 3.70
CA VAL A 659 -2.50 -3.58 2.62
C VAL A 659 -3.38 -2.37 2.90
N HIS A 660 -4.58 -2.56 3.46
CA HIS A 660 -5.45 -1.45 3.84
C HIS A 660 -4.81 -0.57 4.94
N ALA A 661 -4.26 -1.17 6.00
CA ALA A 661 -3.61 -0.40 7.06
C ALA A 661 -2.38 0.38 6.56
N ILE A 662 -1.58 -0.22 5.67
CA ILE A 662 -0.41 0.43 5.03
C ILE A 662 -0.85 1.66 4.24
N HIS A 663 -1.86 1.51 3.38
CA HIS A 663 -2.34 2.61 2.53
C HIS A 663 -3.23 3.62 3.25
N SER A 664 -3.62 3.32 4.50
CA SER A 664 -4.15 4.29 5.47
C SER A 664 -3.06 4.92 6.34
N PHE A 665 -1.79 4.74 5.98
CA PHE A 665 -0.62 5.32 6.64
C PHE A 665 -0.54 5.00 8.13
N GLN A 666 -0.94 3.79 8.52
CA GLN A 666 -0.67 3.31 9.88
C GLN A 666 0.83 3.03 10.01
N PRO A 667 1.51 3.53 11.06
CA PRO A 667 2.95 3.39 11.19
C PRO A 667 3.38 1.95 11.50
N PHE A 668 4.53 1.57 10.97
CA PHE A 668 5.19 0.30 11.25
C PHE A 668 5.99 0.39 12.55
N ASP A 669 6.01 -0.71 13.31
CA ASP A 669 6.90 -0.94 14.47
C ASP A 669 6.96 0.22 15.46
N LEU A 670 5.79 0.82 15.73
CA LEU A 670 5.68 2.04 16.55
C LEU A 670 6.30 1.89 17.96
N ASP A 671 6.44 0.67 18.49
CA ASP A 671 7.10 0.39 19.78
C ASP A 671 8.62 0.58 19.73
N ASP A 672 9.28 0.09 18.68
CA ASP A 672 10.71 0.26 18.46
C ASP A 672 11.06 1.75 18.41
N VAL A 673 10.13 2.56 17.91
CA VAL A 673 10.38 3.96 17.66
C VAL A 673 9.89 4.92 18.75
N ALA A 674 8.77 4.63 19.42
CA ALA A 674 8.37 5.39 20.61
C ALA A 674 9.33 5.17 21.80
N ALA A 675 10.08 4.06 21.81
CA ALA A 675 11.11 3.80 22.81
C ALA A 675 12.35 4.72 22.67
N ALA A 676 12.50 5.43 21.55
CA ALA A 676 13.70 6.22 21.24
C ALA A 676 13.70 7.65 21.81
N ASP A 677 12.55 8.22 22.21
CA ASP A 677 12.40 9.64 22.62
C ASP A 677 13.10 10.59 21.61
N ASP A 678 12.79 10.39 20.33
CA ASP A 678 13.49 11.00 19.20
C ASP A 678 12.57 12.00 18.46
N PRO A 679 12.85 13.31 18.52
CA PRO A 679 11.99 14.30 17.89
C PRO A 679 11.89 14.16 16.37
N VAL A 680 12.95 13.67 15.70
CA VAL A 680 12.91 13.47 14.24
C VAL A 680 11.97 12.35 13.88
N PHE A 681 12.01 11.27 14.64
CA PHE A 681 11.05 10.21 14.44
C PHE A 681 9.63 10.70 14.67
N ASP A 682 9.36 11.38 15.79
CA ASP A 682 8.02 11.89 16.10
C ASP A 682 7.48 12.80 14.98
N ALA A 683 8.31 13.72 14.49
CA ALA A 683 7.93 14.61 13.40
C ALA A 683 7.72 13.87 12.07
N ARG A 684 8.54 12.86 11.74
CA ARG A 684 8.35 12.02 10.54
C ARG A 684 7.14 11.12 10.66
N ASN A 685 6.85 10.59 11.84
CA ASN A 685 5.66 9.79 12.11
C ASN A 685 4.41 10.65 12.00
N GLU A 686 4.41 11.86 12.60
CA GLU A 686 3.34 12.84 12.43
C GLU A 686 3.13 13.18 10.95
N GLN A 687 4.21 13.37 10.20
CA GLN A 687 4.10 13.57 8.76
C GLN A 687 3.48 12.32 8.08
N HIS A 688 4.00 11.11 8.37
CA HIS A 688 3.56 9.84 7.80
C HIS A 688 2.05 9.64 7.95
N ILE A 689 1.53 9.70 9.17
CA ILE A 689 0.11 9.42 9.48
C ILE A 689 -0.85 10.48 8.94
N ASN A 690 -0.35 11.65 8.57
CA ASN A 690 -1.11 12.74 7.95
C ASN A 690 -1.06 12.71 6.42
N HIS A 691 -0.40 11.72 5.81
CA HIS A 691 -0.45 11.58 4.36
C HIS A 691 -1.81 11.07 3.88
N THR A 692 -2.06 11.31 2.60
CA THR A 692 -3.25 10.84 1.91
C THR A 692 -2.82 9.95 0.75
N PHE A 693 -3.64 8.93 0.47
CA PHE A 693 -3.41 8.05 -0.65
C PHE A 693 -3.32 8.86 -1.96
N PRO A 694 -2.41 8.52 -2.91
CA PRO A 694 -2.11 9.37 -4.07
C PRO A 694 -3.30 9.81 -4.92
N ASN A 695 -4.41 9.06 -4.97
CA ASN A 695 -5.67 9.47 -5.59
C ASN A 695 -6.44 10.57 -4.83
N PHE A 696 -5.81 11.20 -3.84
CA PHE A 696 -6.39 12.21 -2.93
C PHE A 696 -7.56 11.70 -2.07
N THR A 697 -7.78 10.38 -2.05
CA THR A 697 -8.75 9.68 -1.20
C THR A 697 -8.43 8.18 -1.18
N ILE A 698 -8.70 7.52 -0.05
CA ILE A 698 -8.60 6.06 0.07
C ILE A 698 -9.87 5.34 -0.44
N ARG A 699 -10.91 6.10 -0.83
CA ARG A 699 -12.20 5.56 -1.28
C ARG A 699 -12.21 5.08 -2.72
N ASN A 700 -11.13 5.27 -3.48
CA ASN A 700 -10.99 4.67 -4.80
C ASN A 700 -10.65 3.18 -4.65
N CYS A 701 -11.65 2.36 -4.35
CA CYS A 701 -11.52 0.91 -4.24
C CYS A 701 -10.96 0.29 -5.53
N GLU A 702 -11.37 0.80 -6.69
CA GLU A 702 -10.96 0.32 -8.00
C GLU A 702 -9.53 0.72 -8.38
N ALA A 703 -8.82 1.48 -7.54
CA ALA A 703 -7.37 1.67 -7.62
C ALA A 703 -6.61 0.34 -7.44
N CYS A 704 -7.19 -0.62 -6.71
CA CYS A 704 -6.58 -1.94 -6.49
C CYS A 704 -7.54 -3.07 -6.90
N HIS A 705 -8.83 -2.92 -6.62
CA HIS A 705 -9.80 -3.98 -6.80
C HIS A 705 -10.37 -4.07 -8.21
N ASN A 706 -10.80 -5.28 -8.59
CA ASN A 706 -11.66 -5.45 -9.76
C ASN A 706 -13.09 -4.94 -9.44
N PRO A 707 -13.80 -4.35 -10.43
CA PRO A 707 -15.16 -3.87 -10.23
C PRO A 707 -16.08 -4.89 -9.57
N GLY A 708 -16.79 -4.49 -8.51
CA GLY A 708 -17.73 -5.35 -7.78
C GLY A 708 -17.12 -6.35 -6.80
N THR A 709 -15.82 -6.24 -6.48
CA THR A 709 -15.12 -7.20 -5.58
C THR A 709 -14.71 -6.65 -4.22
N TYR A 710 -15.09 -5.40 -3.92
CA TYR A 710 -14.65 -4.61 -2.77
C TYR A 710 -15.77 -4.33 -1.74
N ASP A 711 -16.80 -5.17 -1.72
CA ASP A 711 -17.86 -5.09 -0.72
C ASP A 711 -17.53 -5.95 0.52
N VAL A 712 -18.35 -5.85 1.56
CA VAL A 712 -18.11 -6.46 2.87
C VAL A 712 -17.90 -7.98 2.76
N PRO A 713 -16.72 -8.52 3.13
CA PRO A 713 -16.48 -9.96 3.09
C PRO A 713 -17.22 -10.68 4.22
N ASP A 714 -17.53 -11.96 4.01
CA ASP A 714 -18.15 -12.82 5.02
C ASP A 714 -17.47 -14.20 5.10
N GLN A 715 -17.97 -15.02 6.01
CA GLN A 715 -17.39 -16.31 6.38
C GLN A 715 -17.64 -17.40 5.33
N SER A 716 -18.50 -17.15 4.34
CA SER A 716 -18.69 -18.05 3.21
C SER A 716 -17.56 -17.94 2.17
N LYS A 717 -16.74 -16.89 2.25
CA LYS A 717 -15.67 -16.60 1.29
C LYS A 717 -14.31 -16.40 1.95
N SER A 718 -14.25 -16.18 3.25
CA SER A 718 -13.02 -15.85 3.97
C SER A 718 -13.05 -16.39 5.39
N MET A 719 -11.89 -16.80 5.92
CA MET A 719 -11.79 -17.32 7.29
C MET A 719 -11.73 -16.19 8.32
N PRO A 720 -12.09 -16.44 9.58
CA PRO A 720 -11.64 -15.63 10.71
C PRO A 720 -10.11 -15.45 10.71
N GLY A 721 -9.63 -14.38 11.35
CA GLY A 721 -8.21 -14.12 11.47
C GLY A 721 -7.85 -13.42 12.77
N VAL A 722 -6.55 -13.39 13.06
CA VAL A 722 -6.02 -12.76 14.25
C VAL A 722 -5.50 -11.34 13.95
N LEU A 723 -5.81 -10.39 14.82
CA LEU A 723 -5.31 -9.03 14.85
C LEU A 723 -4.23 -8.93 15.92
N ARG A 724 -3.09 -8.30 15.62
CA ARG A 724 -2.02 -8.06 16.60
C ARG A 724 -2.53 -7.25 17.80
N ALA A 725 -1.98 -7.51 18.98
CA ALA A 725 -2.08 -6.59 20.12
C ALA A 725 -1.56 -5.18 19.77
N SER A 726 -2.02 -4.18 20.52
CA SER A 726 -1.41 -2.85 20.48
C SER A 726 -0.07 -2.82 21.19
N TRP A 727 0.75 -1.87 20.77
CA TRP A 727 2.04 -1.60 21.38
C TRP A 727 1.88 -0.93 22.75
N ASP A 728 2.69 -1.36 23.73
CA ASP A 728 2.73 -0.77 25.08
C ASP A 728 3.61 0.49 25.08
N ILE A 729 3.03 1.58 24.58
CA ILE A 729 3.70 2.88 24.44
C ILE A 729 3.24 3.79 25.58
N ALA A 730 4.22 4.43 26.26
CA ALA A 730 3.95 5.36 27.33
C ALA A 730 3.11 6.56 26.84
N ASP A 731 2.20 7.04 27.70
CA ASP A 731 1.37 8.23 27.47
C ASP A 731 0.43 8.18 26.25
N ARG A 732 0.28 7.02 25.62
CA ARG A 732 -0.68 6.78 24.53
C ARG A 732 -2.11 6.61 25.03
N ASN A 733 -3.08 7.30 24.43
CA ASN A 733 -4.47 7.31 24.87
C ASN A 733 -5.19 5.98 24.60
N ILE A 734 -4.99 5.34 23.43
CA ILE A 734 -5.65 4.05 23.15
C ILE A 734 -5.20 2.94 24.10
N GLY A 735 -4.03 3.11 24.74
CA GLY A 735 -3.46 2.18 25.71
C GLY A 735 -3.13 0.80 25.14
N THR A 736 -3.10 -0.19 26.02
CA THR A 736 -2.86 -1.59 25.65
C THR A 736 -4.17 -2.31 25.32
N ILE A 737 -4.18 -2.93 24.15
CA ILE A 737 -5.29 -3.70 23.61
C ILE A 737 -4.71 -5.09 23.28
N PRO A 738 -5.30 -6.18 23.77
CA PRO A 738 -4.77 -7.52 23.54
C PRO A 738 -4.92 -7.94 22.08
N GLU A 739 -4.27 -9.04 21.75
CA GLU A 739 -4.46 -9.73 20.47
C GLU A 739 -5.89 -10.27 20.39
N TYR A 740 -6.54 -10.13 19.23
CA TYR A 740 -7.93 -10.56 19.05
C TYR A 740 -8.11 -11.47 17.84
N VAL A 741 -8.89 -12.53 18.00
CA VAL A 741 -9.49 -13.26 16.88
C VAL A 741 -10.75 -12.52 16.46
N THR A 742 -10.87 -12.22 15.17
CA THR A 742 -12.02 -11.52 14.59
C THR A 742 -12.47 -12.16 13.28
N GLY A 743 -13.65 -11.78 12.79
CA GLY A 743 -14.13 -12.30 11.50
C GLY A 743 -13.64 -11.49 10.30
N PRO A 744 -13.98 -11.94 9.08
CA PRO A 744 -13.47 -11.37 7.83
C PRO A 744 -13.72 -9.86 7.63
N ALA A 745 -14.93 -9.39 7.89
CA ALA A 745 -15.32 -7.99 7.69
C ALA A 745 -14.61 -7.07 8.68
N SER A 746 -14.61 -7.44 9.97
CA SER A 746 -13.89 -6.68 10.99
C SER A 746 -12.38 -6.59 10.69
N ARG A 747 -11.81 -7.64 10.10
CA ARG A 747 -10.41 -7.65 9.66
C ARG A 747 -10.16 -6.73 8.46
N ALA A 748 -10.92 -6.88 7.38
CA ALA A 748 -10.71 -6.13 6.13
C ALA A 748 -11.07 -4.65 6.27
N CYS A 749 -12.29 -4.35 6.74
CA CYS A 749 -12.77 -2.97 6.91
C CYS A 749 -12.03 -2.26 8.06
N GLY A 750 -11.60 -3.03 9.06
CA GLY A 750 -10.81 -2.52 10.16
C GLY A 750 -9.40 -2.07 9.76
N GLY A 751 -8.86 -2.51 8.62
CA GLY A 751 -7.57 -2.03 8.12
C GLY A 751 -7.54 -0.51 7.98
N CYS A 752 -8.58 0.08 7.35
CA CYS A 752 -8.70 1.53 7.24
C CYS A 752 -9.35 2.16 8.48
N HIS A 753 -10.50 1.63 8.93
CA HIS A 753 -11.28 2.28 9.98
C HIS A 753 -10.62 2.23 11.37
N ARG A 754 -9.74 1.25 11.65
CA ARG A 754 -8.92 1.31 12.87
C ARG A 754 -7.75 2.26 12.69
N ALA A 755 -7.08 2.26 11.53
CA ALA A 755 -6.00 3.21 11.25
C ALA A 755 -6.45 4.66 11.45
N ASP A 756 -7.64 5.03 10.95
CA ASP A 756 -8.26 6.36 11.16
C ASP A 756 -8.47 6.73 12.63
N LEU A 757 -8.51 5.76 13.55
CA LEU A 757 -8.70 5.97 14.99
C LEU A 757 -7.39 5.81 15.77
N ILE A 758 -6.48 4.97 15.27
CA ILE A 758 -5.16 4.68 15.83
C ILE A 758 -4.22 5.87 15.59
N ASN A 759 -4.18 6.39 14.37
CA ASN A 759 -3.31 7.50 13.96
C ASN A 759 -3.53 8.76 14.82
N PRO A 760 -4.76 9.27 15.00
CA PRO A 760 -5.05 10.38 15.92
C PRO A 760 -5.19 9.96 17.40
N ASP A 761 -4.92 8.70 17.76
CA ASP A 761 -4.94 8.18 19.13
C ASP A 761 -6.30 8.33 19.86
N LEU A 762 -7.40 7.99 19.17
CA LEU A 762 -8.79 8.19 19.61
C LEU A 762 -9.36 6.99 20.39
N ALA A 763 -8.94 6.84 21.65
CA ALA A 763 -9.31 5.71 22.53
C ALA A 763 -10.82 5.42 22.63
N GLY A 764 -11.64 6.47 22.79
CA GLY A 764 -13.08 6.32 22.96
C GLY A 764 -13.78 5.79 21.70
N ASP A 765 -13.36 6.27 20.53
CA ASP A 765 -13.94 5.90 19.25
C ASP A 765 -13.45 4.52 18.82
N LEU A 766 -12.19 4.19 19.06
CA LEU A 766 -11.64 2.85 18.82
C LEU A 766 -12.33 1.80 19.70
N ALA A 767 -12.57 2.10 20.99
CA ALA A 767 -13.33 1.21 21.86
C ALA A 767 -14.77 1.02 21.37
N SER A 768 -15.41 2.09 20.87
CA SER A 768 -16.75 2.02 20.27
C SER A 768 -16.77 1.17 19.01
N PHE A 769 -15.76 1.31 18.13
CA PHE A 769 -15.60 0.49 16.93
C PHE A 769 -15.43 -0.99 17.28
N ASN A 770 -14.52 -1.31 18.21
CA ASN A 770 -14.31 -2.69 18.64
C ASN A 770 -15.58 -3.30 19.26
N ALA A 771 -16.29 -2.56 20.13
CA ALA A 771 -17.56 -3.01 20.69
C ALA A 771 -18.63 -3.23 19.60
N HIS A 772 -18.63 -2.42 18.54
CA HIS A 772 -19.51 -2.63 17.38
C HIS A 772 -19.17 -3.93 16.65
N THR A 773 -17.89 -4.18 16.35
CA THR A 773 -17.46 -5.43 15.69
C THR A 773 -17.76 -6.67 16.54
N GLU A 774 -17.57 -6.61 17.86
CA GLU A 774 -17.92 -7.68 18.80
C GLU A 774 -19.43 -7.96 18.83
N ALA A 775 -20.25 -6.90 18.84
CA ALA A 775 -21.70 -7.04 18.90
C ALA A 775 -22.26 -7.84 17.71
N PHE A 776 -21.72 -7.60 16.52
CA PHE A 776 -22.21 -8.15 15.25
C PHE A 776 -21.33 -9.26 14.65
N GLY A 777 -20.32 -9.72 15.41
CA GLY A 777 -19.34 -10.69 14.94
C GLY A 777 -18.57 -11.37 16.07
N THR A 778 -17.30 -11.68 15.79
CA THR A 778 -16.34 -12.26 16.74
C THR A 778 -15.26 -11.22 17.06
N LEU A 779 -14.95 -11.06 18.34
CA LEU A 779 -13.80 -10.31 18.84
C LEU A 779 -13.39 -10.91 20.18
N GLU A 780 -12.61 -11.98 20.12
CA GLU A 780 -12.22 -12.77 21.31
C GLU A 780 -10.72 -12.67 21.53
N ALA A 781 -10.28 -12.44 22.78
CA ALA A 781 -8.85 -12.31 23.09
C ALA A 781 -8.11 -13.63 22.78
N ASN A 782 -6.96 -13.56 22.09
CA ASN A 782 -6.17 -14.73 21.70
C ASN A 782 -5.09 -15.07 22.75
N ASP A 783 -5.49 -15.29 24.00
CA ASP A 783 -4.56 -15.41 25.14
C ASP A 783 -3.86 -16.80 25.27
N ASP A 784 -4.13 -17.77 24.38
CA ASP A 784 -3.74 -19.17 24.55
C ASP A 784 -3.16 -19.82 23.26
N ASP A 785 -1.92 -19.45 22.90
CA ASP A 785 -1.06 -20.11 21.89
C ASP A 785 -1.84 -20.69 20.68
N ASP A 786 -2.64 -19.84 20.01
CA ASP A 786 -3.44 -20.12 18.81
C ASP A 786 -4.60 -21.14 18.94
N MET A 787 -4.85 -21.72 20.12
CA MET A 787 -5.97 -22.65 20.32
C MET A 787 -7.34 -21.97 20.16
N ILE A 788 -7.43 -20.70 20.56
CA ILE A 788 -8.66 -19.90 20.40
C ILE A 788 -8.90 -19.63 18.93
N LEU A 789 -7.88 -19.19 18.19
CA LEU A 789 -7.94 -18.94 16.75
C LEU A 789 -8.46 -20.16 15.97
N PHE A 790 -7.77 -21.31 16.04
CA PHE A 790 -8.16 -22.48 15.25
C PHE A 790 -9.51 -23.06 15.69
N GLY A 791 -9.81 -23.06 16.99
CA GLY A 791 -11.12 -23.50 17.48
C GLY A 791 -12.28 -22.60 17.01
N ILE A 792 -12.04 -21.28 16.89
CA ILE A 792 -13.01 -20.35 16.30
C ILE A 792 -13.13 -20.59 14.79
N ILE A 793 -12.02 -20.74 14.07
CA ILE A 793 -12.05 -21.06 12.63
C ILE A 793 -12.89 -22.33 12.40
N ASP A 794 -12.58 -23.44 13.08
CA ASP A 794 -13.32 -24.70 12.94
C ASP A 794 -14.82 -24.54 13.22
N LYS A 795 -15.16 -23.85 14.31
CA LYS A 795 -16.55 -23.63 14.69
C LYS A 795 -17.30 -22.82 13.65
N ILE A 796 -16.71 -21.71 13.20
CA ILE A 796 -17.35 -20.76 12.29
C ILE A 796 -17.44 -21.35 10.89
N MET A 797 -16.33 -21.89 10.39
CA MET A 797 -16.27 -22.47 9.06
C MET A 797 -17.10 -23.74 8.96
N GLY A 798 -17.19 -24.54 10.03
CA GLY A 798 -18.08 -25.71 10.08
C GLY A 798 -19.58 -25.39 10.03
N MET A 799 -19.99 -24.11 10.03
CA MET A 799 -21.37 -23.70 9.80
C MET A 799 -21.73 -23.60 8.30
N PHE A 800 -20.71 -23.56 7.42
CA PHE A 800 -20.82 -23.35 5.98
C PHE A 800 -20.29 -24.58 5.23
#